data_AF-A0A2A2JEI7-F1
#
_entry.id   AF-A0A2A2JEI7-F1
#
_cell.length_a   1.000
_cell.length_b   1.000
_cell.length_c   1.000
_cell.angle_alpha   90.00
_cell.angle_beta   90.00
_cell.angle_gamma   90.00
#
_symmetry.space_group_name_H-M   'P 1'
#
loop_
_entity.id
_entity.type
_entity.pdbx_description
1 polymer ?
#
loop_
_entity_poly.entity_id
_entity_poly.type
_entity_poly.pdbx_seq_one_letter_code
_entity_poly.pdbx_strand_id
1 'polypeptide(L)'
;MDGLHVQLESIRRRQIAALRNMINLGQPVGNSMTNEPVWKVLILDKFGMDIISPLLPVKDLRELGVTLHLLITSHREALTDVPAVYFVSPNDENVELISQDLINAMYDSFYANLISPISRPRLETLAAAAVKGGSLNQVQKVVDQYLNFISLEDDLFVLKRYSDMSPFSYYKINDPTTSEAEMNAMMDSVADALFAVCATMGVVPIIRCRKDNAAELVAKRLDQKLRDNLRDARNNLFAVESVRAGQLHSSRPLLVIADRSADLATMLHHTWTYQALIHDVLEFDQNRISLMDGNSKKKDYDMNTSGNDKLWMKHKGSAFPLVAEAVQEDLEAYRNSEDEIKRLKRAMGMEGNEADEAMTSLLSDTTTKLGNTVTSLPQLLEAKKLIDLHTNVATTLLDHIKQRKLDVLFELEQKLLQHSPLETPLLSSVQELQNNEDILRVLLIDFLCQPSLSRATFDEYVNFLNSKEISSAALQFVYKLRSISQFGSRIAHSSEEHQGAGTKTISMFNKLLSHSSRFVMEGVKNLVPKEHNLPLTRLIDSLVTQPSSSGVDLNKMIGGTMQQQEAEDLCYFDPKLMHGIGGKDAASLRGRQPAAQDVILFVIGGGNYVEYQNLVDYGKRKQLQRVTYGCTELVNPTQFTQQNLSSMDDVPFFFLFHVLLLATSRDSVAMAALSHDDKFLELKGYVDENEKAVTIAELFAKDPNRFDKYSRSFATPDGPIMFDFSKHRVTDASFEKLIALARSRGVEKMRDAMFSGEPINFTEGRAVLHVALRNRSNTSILVNGEDVMPGVNHVLEHMRTFTNAVIDGSWLGYTGKKITDVVNIGIGGSDLGPYMVTEALRHYQEGPDVHFVSNVDGTHIYEVTRKLNPETTLFIIASKTFTTQETITNAETAKEWFLKTVSLLNDIME
;
A
#
# COMPACT_ATOMS: atom_id res chain seq x y z
N MET A 1 -28.13 -22.45 -32.47
CA MET A 1 -28.34 -22.61 -31.03
C MET A 1 -27.29 -21.76 -30.35
N ASP A 2 -27.56 -20.46 -30.28
CA ASP A 2 -26.65 -19.50 -29.66
C ASP A 2 -26.88 -19.55 -28.16
N GLY A 3 -25.97 -20.21 -27.46
CA GLY A 3 -25.94 -20.17 -26.01
C GLY A 3 -25.62 -18.74 -25.58
N LEU A 4 -26.57 -18.07 -24.95
CA LEU A 4 -26.34 -16.85 -24.17
C LEU A 4 -25.27 -17.16 -23.12
N HIS A 5 -24.01 -16.89 -23.43
CA HIS A 5 -22.99 -16.69 -22.40
C HIS A 5 -23.43 -15.46 -21.60
N VAL A 6 -23.90 -15.67 -20.37
CA VAL A 6 -24.16 -14.59 -19.42
C VAL A 6 -22.80 -13.96 -19.12
N GLN A 7 -22.48 -12.84 -19.77
CA GLN A 7 -21.25 -12.11 -19.52
C GLN A 7 -21.33 -11.53 -18.10
N LEU A 8 -20.37 -11.92 -17.23
CA LEU A 8 -20.28 -11.40 -15.87
C LEU A 8 -20.09 -9.88 -15.93
N GLU A 9 -20.88 -9.13 -15.16
CA GLU A 9 -20.67 -7.68 -15.04
C GLU A 9 -19.31 -7.38 -14.39
N SER A 10 -18.59 -6.43 -14.97
CA SER A 10 -17.27 -5.98 -14.51
C SER A 10 -17.35 -5.29 -13.15
N ILE A 11 -16.26 -5.32 -12.38
CA ILE A 11 -16.21 -4.66 -11.07
C ILE A 11 -16.45 -3.15 -11.20
N ARG A 12 -15.88 -2.53 -12.25
CA ARG A 12 -16.09 -1.11 -12.54
C ARG A 12 -17.56 -0.77 -12.75
N ARG A 13 -18.27 -1.59 -13.53
CA ARG A 13 -19.70 -1.35 -13.83
C ARG A 13 -20.57 -1.47 -12.57
N ARG A 14 -20.28 -2.44 -11.72
CA ARG A 14 -20.98 -2.61 -10.42
C ARG A 14 -20.69 -1.45 -9.48
N GLN A 15 -19.45 -0.98 -9.42
CA GLN A 15 -19.08 0.19 -8.64
C GLN A 15 -19.77 1.47 -9.14
N ILE A 16 -19.79 1.71 -10.47
CA ILE A 16 -20.53 2.83 -11.08
C ILE A 16 -22.01 2.75 -10.72
N ALA A 17 -22.63 1.57 -10.78
CA ALA A 17 -24.03 1.39 -10.42
C ALA A 17 -24.30 1.72 -8.94
N ALA A 18 -23.41 1.28 -8.03
CA ALA A 18 -23.50 1.62 -6.61
C ALA A 18 -23.39 3.13 -6.37
N LEU A 19 -22.41 3.80 -6.98
CA LEU A 19 -22.24 5.26 -6.88
C LEU A 19 -23.43 6.03 -7.47
N ARG A 20 -23.97 5.60 -8.62
CA ARG A 20 -25.16 6.21 -9.22
C ARG A 20 -26.38 6.09 -8.32
N ASN A 21 -26.60 4.92 -7.72
CA ASN A 21 -27.68 4.72 -6.76
C ASN A 21 -27.49 5.59 -5.51
N MET A 22 -26.27 5.70 -4.99
CA MET A 22 -25.92 6.56 -3.86
C MET A 22 -26.23 8.03 -4.15
N ILE A 23 -25.73 8.56 -5.27
CA ILE A 23 -25.96 9.96 -5.69
C ILE A 23 -27.44 10.21 -5.96
N ASN A 24 -28.17 9.19 -6.41
CA ASN A 24 -29.62 9.23 -6.58
C ASN A 24 -30.39 8.96 -5.26
N LEU A 25 -29.85 9.40 -4.12
CA LEU A 25 -30.48 9.35 -2.79
C LEU A 25 -30.85 7.92 -2.33
N GLY A 26 -30.14 6.93 -2.86
CA GLY A 26 -30.38 5.50 -2.62
C GLY A 26 -31.62 4.96 -3.35
N GLN A 27 -32.10 5.63 -4.40
CA GLN A 27 -33.12 5.11 -5.30
C GLN A 27 -32.48 4.53 -6.56
N PRO A 28 -32.96 3.37 -7.07
CA PRO A 28 -32.43 2.78 -8.29
C PRO A 28 -32.65 3.72 -9.48
N VAL A 29 -31.61 3.94 -10.28
CA VAL A 29 -31.70 4.73 -11.51
C VAL A 29 -32.42 3.89 -12.57
N GLY A 30 -33.70 4.19 -12.82
CA GLY A 30 -34.48 3.53 -13.88
C GLY A 30 -34.13 4.08 -15.26
N ASN A 31 -34.19 3.25 -16.31
CA ASN A 31 -34.04 3.66 -17.73
C ASN A 31 -35.20 4.56 -18.24
N SER A 32 -36.11 5.00 -17.38
CA SER A 32 -37.28 5.83 -17.71
C SER A 32 -36.97 7.30 -17.52
N MET A 33 -36.80 8.02 -18.63
CA MET A 33 -36.55 9.46 -18.76
C MET A 33 -37.72 10.36 -18.30
N THR A 34 -38.24 10.18 -17.07
CA THR A 34 -39.43 10.95 -16.63
C THR A 34 -39.46 11.38 -15.15
N ASN A 35 -38.34 11.43 -14.43
CA ASN A 35 -38.28 12.15 -13.16
C ASN A 35 -37.26 13.28 -13.25
N GLU A 36 -37.70 14.52 -12.99
CA GLU A 36 -36.77 15.64 -12.85
C GLU A 36 -35.78 15.33 -11.72
N PRO A 37 -34.46 15.45 -11.98
CA PRO A 37 -33.46 15.17 -10.96
C PRO A 37 -33.56 16.21 -9.84
N VAL A 38 -33.61 15.74 -8.59
CA VAL A 38 -33.51 16.61 -7.42
C VAL A 38 -32.11 17.22 -7.41
N TRP A 39 -32.01 18.55 -7.41
CA TRP A 39 -30.74 19.25 -7.31
C TRP A 39 -30.12 19.03 -5.93
N LYS A 40 -28.84 18.68 -5.88
CA LYS A 40 -28.14 18.32 -4.63
C LYS A 40 -26.67 18.72 -4.65
N VAL A 41 -26.08 18.83 -3.47
CA VAL A 41 -24.64 19.04 -3.28
C VAL A 41 -23.97 17.72 -2.94
N LEU A 42 -22.81 17.45 -3.53
CA LEU A 42 -22.00 16.26 -3.26
C LEU A 42 -20.78 16.67 -2.42
N ILE A 43 -20.68 16.15 -1.19
CA ILE A 43 -19.57 16.42 -0.28
C ILE A 43 -18.65 15.20 -0.25
N LEU A 44 -17.37 15.42 -0.56
CA LEU A 44 -16.35 14.38 -0.71
C LEU A 44 -15.17 14.62 0.21
N ASP A 45 -14.48 13.58 0.63
CA ASP A 45 -13.10 13.73 1.10
C ASP A 45 -12.13 13.46 -0.07
N LYS A 46 -10.83 13.60 0.17
CA LYS A 46 -9.82 13.37 -0.89
C LYS A 46 -9.94 11.96 -1.49
N PHE A 47 -10.17 10.95 -0.65
CA PHE A 47 -10.28 9.56 -1.09
C PHE A 47 -11.57 9.28 -1.88
N GLY A 48 -12.71 9.82 -1.43
CA GLY A 48 -13.98 9.76 -2.17
C GLY A 48 -13.89 10.44 -3.52
N MET A 49 -13.14 11.54 -3.63
CA MET A 49 -12.83 12.19 -4.91
C MET A 49 -11.99 11.28 -5.81
N ASP A 50 -10.96 10.62 -5.26
CA ASP A 50 -10.12 9.68 -6.02
C ASP A 50 -10.91 8.45 -6.54
N ILE A 51 -11.99 8.05 -5.84
CA ILE A 51 -12.88 6.96 -6.28
C ILE A 51 -13.83 7.43 -7.39
N ILE A 52 -14.41 8.63 -7.26
CA ILE A 52 -15.42 9.14 -8.20
C ILE A 52 -14.78 9.62 -9.51
N SER A 53 -13.61 10.26 -9.45
CA SER A 53 -13.00 10.94 -10.60
C SER A 53 -12.75 10.05 -11.84
N PRO A 54 -12.32 8.78 -11.74
CA PRO A 54 -12.16 7.92 -12.92
C PRO A 54 -13.46 7.23 -13.38
N LEU A 55 -14.55 7.33 -12.60
CA LEU A 55 -15.79 6.57 -12.79
C LEU A 55 -16.94 7.43 -13.31
N LEU A 56 -17.09 8.65 -12.80
CA LEU A 56 -18.21 9.54 -13.11
C LEU A 56 -17.67 10.92 -13.55
N PRO A 57 -17.67 11.20 -14.87
CA PRO A 57 -17.38 12.52 -15.39
C PRO A 57 -18.32 13.58 -14.82
N VAL A 58 -17.89 14.85 -14.84
CA VAL A 58 -18.72 15.99 -14.39
C VAL A 58 -20.06 16.06 -15.13
N LYS A 59 -20.11 15.63 -16.39
CA LYS A 59 -21.35 15.53 -17.17
C LYS A 59 -22.35 14.56 -16.51
N ASP A 60 -21.92 13.35 -16.19
CA ASP A 60 -22.74 12.34 -15.51
C ASP A 60 -23.22 12.82 -14.13
N LEU A 61 -22.35 13.49 -13.37
CA LEU A 61 -22.74 14.07 -12.07
C LEU A 61 -23.86 15.10 -12.22
N ARG A 62 -23.79 15.97 -13.24
CA ARG A 62 -24.84 16.95 -13.54
C ARG A 62 -26.14 16.29 -13.98
N GLU A 63 -26.06 15.22 -14.78
CA GLU A 63 -27.25 14.43 -15.18
C GLU A 63 -27.93 13.77 -13.97
N LEU A 64 -27.18 13.45 -12.92
CA LEU A 64 -27.70 12.93 -11.65
C LEU A 64 -28.21 14.02 -10.67
N GLY A 65 -28.22 15.29 -11.11
CA GLY A 65 -28.69 16.43 -10.32
C GLY A 65 -27.65 17.02 -9.36
N VAL A 66 -26.36 16.71 -9.51
CA VAL A 66 -25.30 17.32 -8.69
C VAL A 66 -24.98 18.72 -9.22
N THR A 67 -25.27 19.76 -8.45
CA THR A 67 -24.98 21.17 -8.81
C THR A 67 -23.54 21.54 -8.45
N LEU A 68 -23.11 21.15 -7.24
CA LEU A 68 -21.80 21.42 -6.68
C LEU A 68 -21.21 20.15 -6.09
N HIS A 69 -19.92 19.94 -6.29
CA HIS A 69 -19.14 18.93 -5.57
C HIS A 69 -17.98 19.63 -4.85
N LEU A 70 -17.86 19.40 -3.54
CA LEU A 70 -16.94 20.13 -2.66
C LEU A 70 -16.21 19.18 -1.73
N LEU A 71 -15.00 19.55 -1.32
CA LEU A 71 -14.28 18.80 -0.29
C LEU A 71 -14.87 19.09 1.10
N ILE A 72 -14.96 18.08 1.96
CA ILE A 72 -15.45 18.23 3.34
C ILE A 72 -14.55 19.15 4.19
N THR A 73 -13.30 19.35 3.79
CA THR A 73 -12.36 20.27 4.43
C THR A 73 -12.42 21.69 3.86
N SER A 74 -13.11 21.93 2.73
CA SER A 74 -13.21 23.28 2.17
C SER A 74 -14.18 24.14 2.98
N HIS A 75 -13.98 25.45 2.96
CA HIS A 75 -14.98 26.37 3.49
C HIS A 75 -16.26 26.28 2.65
N ARG A 76 -17.43 26.15 3.30
CA ARG A 76 -18.74 25.99 2.66
C ARG A 76 -19.76 26.93 3.31
N GLU A 77 -20.64 27.49 2.49
CA GLU A 77 -21.79 28.27 2.96
C GLU A 77 -23.00 27.35 3.21
N ALA A 78 -23.90 27.77 4.10
CA ALA A 78 -25.12 27.02 4.40
C ALA A 78 -26.12 27.11 3.23
N LEU A 79 -26.59 25.95 2.77
CA LEU A 79 -27.56 25.79 1.68
C LEU A 79 -28.78 25.03 2.21
N THR A 80 -29.56 25.70 3.05
CA THR A 80 -30.67 25.10 3.84
C THR A 80 -31.85 24.60 3.00
N ASP A 81 -31.86 24.88 1.70
CA ASP A 81 -32.88 24.48 0.72
C ASP A 81 -32.40 23.35 -0.21
N VAL A 82 -31.15 22.89 -0.07
CA VAL A 82 -30.56 21.88 -0.94
C VAL A 82 -30.13 20.64 -0.14
N PRO A 83 -30.50 19.42 -0.60
CA PRO A 83 -29.98 18.18 -0.02
C PRO A 83 -28.47 18.01 -0.22
N ALA A 84 -27.78 17.47 0.79
CA ALA A 84 -26.37 17.11 0.73
C ALA A 84 -26.17 15.60 0.77
N VAL A 85 -25.41 15.09 -0.19
CA VAL A 85 -24.92 13.71 -0.25
C VAL A 85 -23.47 13.69 0.14
N TYR A 86 -23.15 13.08 1.28
CA TYR A 86 -21.77 12.87 1.72
C TYR A 86 -21.30 11.53 1.19
N PHE A 87 -20.09 11.50 0.63
CA PHE A 87 -19.35 10.28 0.32
C PHE A 87 -17.92 10.43 0.84
N VAL A 88 -17.71 9.98 2.08
CA VAL A 88 -16.49 10.26 2.86
C VAL A 88 -16.00 9.04 3.64
N SER A 89 -14.70 9.01 3.94
CA SER A 89 -14.10 7.98 4.78
C SER A 89 -14.54 8.18 6.24
N PRO A 90 -14.85 7.11 7.00
CA PRO A 90 -15.30 7.22 8.39
C PRO A 90 -14.12 7.43 9.36
N ASN A 91 -13.26 8.43 9.12
CA ASN A 91 -12.17 8.82 10.04
C ASN A 91 -12.65 9.88 11.05
N ASP A 92 -11.87 10.12 12.11
CA ASP A 92 -12.30 11.02 13.19
C ASP A 92 -12.47 12.47 12.72
N GLU A 93 -11.58 12.94 11.84
CA GLU A 93 -11.65 14.28 11.24
C GLU A 93 -12.96 14.49 10.44
N ASN A 94 -13.29 13.59 9.53
CA ASN A 94 -14.49 13.67 8.72
C ASN A 94 -15.76 13.53 9.58
N VAL A 95 -15.75 12.66 10.58
CA VAL A 95 -16.89 12.48 11.50
C VAL A 95 -17.15 13.76 12.30
N GLU A 96 -16.10 14.43 12.76
CA GLU A 96 -16.22 15.73 13.44
C GLU A 96 -16.74 16.82 12.49
N LEU A 97 -16.24 16.88 11.26
CA LEU A 97 -16.72 17.86 10.26
C LEU A 97 -18.19 17.63 9.89
N ILE A 98 -18.62 16.38 9.70
CA ILE A 98 -20.05 16.06 9.50
C ILE A 98 -20.85 16.46 10.74
N SER A 99 -20.32 16.21 11.94
CA SER A 99 -20.98 16.57 13.20
C SER A 99 -21.20 18.07 13.31
N GLN A 100 -20.22 18.88 12.89
CA GLN A 100 -20.36 20.35 12.83
C GLN A 100 -21.40 20.79 11.80
N ASP A 101 -21.41 20.18 10.60
CA ASP A 101 -22.43 20.47 9.58
C ASP A 101 -23.85 20.15 10.08
N LEU A 102 -24.01 19.06 10.84
CA LEU A 102 -25.27 18.66 11.48
C LEU A 102 -25.69 19.60 12.60
N ILE A 103 -24.74 20.06 13.43
CA ILE A 103 -25.01 21.02 14.52
C ILE A 103 -25.48 22.35 13.95
N ASN A 104 -24.88 22.79 12.84
CA ASN A 104 -25.18 24.07 12.20
C ASN A 104 -26.38 23.98 11.23
N ALA A 105 -26.95 22.79 11.01
CA ALA A 105 -28.05 22.54 10.08
C ALA A 105 -27.79 23.13 8.68
N MET A 106 -26.60 22.86 8.12
CA MET A 106 -26.09 23.47 6.89
C MET A 106 -26.93 23.18 5.63
N TYR A 107 -27.73 22.11 5.64
CA TYR A 107 -28.44 21.59 4.46
C TYR A 107 -29.89 21.21 4.79
N ASP A 108 -30.75 21.12 3.77
CA ASP A 108 -32.14 20.68 3.94
C ASP A 108 -32.22 19.23 4.45
N SER A 109 -31.44 18.35 3.83
CA SER A 109 -31.44 16.90 4.08
C SER A 109 -30.03 16.33 3.98
N PHE A 110 -29.66 15.47 4.93
CA PHE A 110 -28.34 14.84 5.03
C PHE A 110 -28.41 13.36 4.63
N TYR A 111 -27.62 12.99 3.63
CA TYR A 111 -27.41 11.61 3.20
C TYR A 111 -25.95 11.22 3.44
N ALA A 112 -25.67 10.63 4.61
CA ALA A 112 -24.33 10.21 4.99
C ALA A 112 -24.00 8.84 4.37
N ASN A 113 -23.14 8.82 3.36
CA ASN A 113 -22.63 7.59 2.77
C ASN A 113 -21.15 7.43 3.12
N LEU A 114 -20.85 6.39 3.89
CA LEU A 114 -19.51 6.12 4.39
C LEU A 114 -18.83 5.14 3.44
N ILE A 115 -17.62 5.48 3.02
CA ILE A 115 -16.85 4.69 2.03
C ILE A 115 -16.57 3.27 2.56
N SER A 116 -16.29 3.16 3.86
CA SER A 116 -16.08 1.90 4.59
C SER A 116 -16.95 1.87 5.86
N PRO A 117 -17.08 0.71 6.54
CA PRO A 117 -17.93 0.57 7.72
C PRO A 117 -17.55 1.53 8.85
N ILE A 118 -18.54 2.27 9.37
CA ILE A 118 -18.36 3.14 10.53
C ILE A 118 -18.33 2.34 11.85
N SER A 119 -17.44 2.71 12.75
CA SER A 119 -17.40 2.13 14.09
C SER A 119 -18.56 2.63 14.96
N ARG A 120 -19.01 1.80 15.90
CA ARG A 120 -20.12 2.17 16.80
C ARG A 120 -19.89 3.48 17.57
N PRO A 121 -18.69 3.74 18.14
CA PRO A 121 -18.43 5.02 18.81
C PRO A 121 -18.56 6.23 17.88
N ARG A 122 -18.06 6.15 16.65
CA ARG A 122 -18.17 7.24 15.66
C ARG A 122 -19.63 7.50 15.25
N LEU A 123 -20.43 6.45 15.13
CA LEU A 123 -21.86 6.58 14.86
C LEU A 123 -22.62 7.24 16.02
N GLU A 124 -22.26 6.92 17.27
CA GLU A 124 -22.83 7.56 18.46
C GLU A 124 -22.50 9.05 18.52
N THR A 125 -21.29 9.46 18.12
CA THR A 125 -20.91 10.88 17.98
C THR A 125 -21.78 11.62 16.96
N LEU A 126 -21.97 11.05 15.76
CA LEU A 126 -22.85 11.65 14.73
C LEU A 126 -24.29 11.80 15.22
N ALA A 127 -24.80 10.77 15.91
CA ALA A 127 -26.14 10.80 16.48
C ALA A 127 -26.28 11.89 17.56
N ALA A 128 -25.30 12.01 18.45
CA ALA A 128 -25.28 13.06 19.47
C ALA A 128 -25.22 14.47 18.85
N ALA A 129 -24.45 14.65 17.78
CA ALA A 129 -24.35 15.91 17.05
C ALA A 129 -25.68 16.30 16.39
N ALA A 130 -26.36 15.35 15.72
CA ALA A 130 -27.68 15.58 15.12
C ALA A 130 -28.75 15.97 16.16
N VAL A 131 -28.72 15.35 17.35
CA VAL A 131 -29.62 15.72 18.45
C VAL A 131 -29.30 17.13 18.96
N LYS A 132 -28.02 17.47 19.13
CA LYS A 132 -27.58 18.78 19.61
C LYS A 132 -27.96 19.92 18.64
N GLY A 133 -27.86 19.67 17.33
CA GLY A 133 -28.24 20.63 16.28
C GLY A 133 -29.74 20.74 16.03
N GLY A 134 -30.57 19.86 16.58
CA GLY A 134 -31.99 19.78 16.23
C GLY A 134 -32.25 19.30 14.78
N SER A 135 -31.23 18.74 14.12
CA SER A 135 -31.25 18.31 12.70
C SER A 135 -31.63 16.83 12.53
N LEU A 136 -32.13 16.17 13.57
CA LEU A 136 -32.51 14.75 13.53
C LEU A 136 -33.46 14.41 12.37
N ASN A 137 -34.44 15.28 12.10
CA ASN A 137 -35.41 15.09 11.01
C ASN A 137 -34.82 15.32 9.62
N GLN A 138 -33.65 15.97 9.53
CA GLN A 138 -32.94 16.24 8.29
C GLN A 138 -32.03 15.07 7.90
N VAL A 139 -31.61 14.23 8.85
CA VAL A 139 -30.80 13.02 8.56
C VAL A 139 -31.68 11.94 7.95
N GLN A 140 -31.59 11.76 6.63
CA GLN A 140 -32.43 10.82 5.88
C GLN A 140 -31.85 9.41 5.87
N LYS A 141 -30.53 9.28 5.67
CA LYS A 141 -29.84 7.98 5.57
C LYS A 141 -28.41 8.07 6.09
N VAL A 142 -27.98 7.00 6.76
CA VAL A 142 -26.58 6.70 7.09
C VAL A 142 -26.29 5.29 6.57
N VAL A 143 -25.39 5.16 5.60
CA VAL A 143 -25.16 3.90 4.88
C VAL A 143 -23.67 3.65 4.69
N ASP A 144 -23.22 2.44 5.02
CA ASP A 144 -21.90 1.93 4.65
C ASP A 144 -21.95 1.40 3.21
N GLN A 145 -21.19 2.03 2.30
CA GLN A 145 -21.25 1.72 0.86
C GLN A 145 -20.35 0.56 0.44
N TYR A 146 -19.31 0.23 1.23
CA TYR A 146 -18.30 -0.76 0.88
C TYR A 146 -17.62 -0.48 -0.48
N LEU A 147 -17.16 0.75 -0.68
CA LEU A 147 -16.55 1.22 -1.94
C LEU A 147 -15.11 1.76 -1.73
N ASN A 148 -14.37 1.25 -0.74
CA ASN A 148 -13.00 1.68 -0.41
C ASN A 148 -11.92 1.13 -1.39
N PHE A 149 -12.16 1.26 -2.68
CA PHE A 149 -11.22 0.93 -3.76
C PHE A 149 -11.55 1.76 -5.02
N ILE A 150 -10.58 1.92 -5.92
CA ILE A 150 -10.68 2.70 -7.15
C ILE A 150 -10.63 1.73 -8.34
N SER A 151 -11.64 1.75 -9.22
CA SER A 151 -11.60 0.97 -10.46
C SER A 151 -11.14 1.85 -11.63
N LEU A 152 -9.98 1.52 -12.21
CA LEU A 152 -9.41 2.26 -13.33
C LEU A 152 -9.81 1.65 -14.68
N GLU A 153 -9.94 0.33 -14.74
CA GLU A 153 -10.41 -0.45 -15.89
C GLU A 153 -11.55 -1.36 -15.48
N ASP A 154 -12.17 -2.04 -16.46
CA ASP A 154 -13.34 -2.91 -16.20
C ASP A 154 -13.08 -3.93 -15.09
N ASP A 155 -11.93 -4.62 -15.14
CA ASP A 155 -11.51 -5.64 -14.18
C ASP A 155 -10.14 -5.31 -13.54
N LEU A 156 -9.87 -4.02 -13.33
CA LEU A 156 -8.71 -3.50 -12.60
C LEU A 156 -9.15 -2.64 -11.42
N PHE A 157 -8.72 -2.99 -10.21
CA PHE A 157 -8.94 -2.14 -9.03
C PHE A 157 -7.66 -1.86 -8.24
N VAL A 158 -7.62 -0.71 -7.58
CA VAL A 158 -6.50 -0.26 -6.76
C VAL A 158 -7.05 0.19 -5.41
N LEU A 159 -6.40 -0.13 -4.30
CA LEU A 159 -6.95 0.25 -2.98
C LEU A 159 -6.78 1.74 -2.69
N LYS A 160 -5.61 2.30 -2.99
CA LYS A 160 -5.33 3.73 -2.86
C LYS A 160 -4.53 4.27 -4.05
N ARG A 161 -4.69 5.56 -4.29
CA ARG A 161 -3.82 6.33 -5.18
C ARG A 161 -2.43 6.43 -4.55
N TYR A 162 -1.38 6.27 -5.36
CA TYR A 162 0.00 6.36 -4.92
C TYR A 162 0.30 7.71 -4.24
N SER A 163 1.11 7.67 -3.19
CA SER A 163 1.66 8.83 -2.50
C SER A 163 3.05 8.50 -1.97
N ASP A 164 3.98 9.46 -1.96
CA ASP A 164 5.36 9.24 -1.50
C ASP A 164 5.45 8.81 -0.03
N MET A 165 4.45 9.16 0.78
CA MET A 165 4.35 8.77 2.19
C MET A 165 3.34 7.63 2.41
N SER A 166 3.08 6.83 1.38
CA SER A 166 2.06 5.80 1.46
C SER A 166 2.44 4.69 2.44
N PRO A 167 1.55 4.33 3.38
CA PRO A 167 1.75 3.17 4.25
C PRO A 167 1.74 1.85 3.45
N PHE A 168 1.17 1.82 2.25
CA PHE A 168 1.04 0.60 1.45
C PHE A 168 2.21 0.32 0.52
N SER A 169 3.25 1.17 0.56
CA SER A 169 4.47 0.97 -0.22
C SER A 169 5.17 -0.32 0.18
N TYR A 170 5.76 -1.01 -0.80
CA TYR A 170 6.53 -2.23 -0.53
C TYR A 170 7.66 -1.99 0.48
N TYR A 171 8.29 -0.81 0.39
CA TYR A 171 9.33 -0.40 1.31
C TYR A 171 8.82 -0.33 2.75
N LYS A 172 7.73 0.40 3.01
CA LYS A 172 7.22 0.59 4.38
C LYS A 172 6.77 -0.73 5.03
N ILE A 173 6.23 -1.65 4.23
CA ILE A 173 5.83 -3.00 4.68
C ILE A 173 7.05 -3.83 5.13
N ASN A 174 8.21 -3.63 4.50
CA ASN A 174 9.44 -4.37 4.77
C ASN A 174 10.48 -3.56 5.58
N ASP A 175 10.13 -2.36 6.01
CA ASP A 175 10.98 -1.48 6.82
C ASP A 175 11.03 -2.01 8.27
N PRO A 176 12.22 -2.34 8.80
CA PRO A 176 12.37 -2.83 10.17
C PRO A 176 12.01 -1.79 11.25
N THR A 177 11.85 -0.52 10.90
CA THR A 177 11.41 0.53 11.83
C THR A 177 9.90 0.60 11.99
N THR A 178 9.13 -0.02 11.10
CA THR A 178 7.66 -0.04 11.16
C THR A 178 7.20 -0.88 12.35
N SER A 179 6.34 -0.31 13.19
CA SER A 179 5.83 -1.00 14.38
C SER A 179 4.84 -2.12 14.03
N GLU A 180 4.71 -3.12 14.91
CA GLU A 180 3.72 -4.19 14.71
C GLU A 180 2.28 -3.67 14.67
N ALA A 181 1.97 -2.62 15.43
CA ALA A 181 0.64 -2.02 15.45
C ALA A 181 0.29 -1.35 14.11
N GLU A 182 1.23 -0.59 13.54
CA GLU A 182 1.08 0.01 12.21
C GLU A 182 0.94 -1.07 11.14
N MET A 183 1.80 -2.11 11.18
CA MET A 183 1.71 -3.23 10.24
C MET A 183 0.34 -3.92 10.30
N ASN A 184 -0.17 -4.17 11.49
CA ASN A 184 -1.50 -4.76 11.67
C ASN A 184 -2.61 -3.87 11.13
N ALA A 185 -2.59 -2.57 11.43
CA ALA A 185 -3.57 -1.61 10.92
C ALA A 185 -3.57 -1.53 9.39
N MET A 186 -2.39 -1.56 8.76
CA MET A 186 -2.26 -1.60 7.30
C MET A 186 -2.89 -2.87 6.72
N MET A 187 -2.59 -4.04 7.30
CA MET A 187 -3.14 -5.32 6.82
C MET A 187 -4.64 -5.44 7.04
N ASP A 188 -5.17 -4.88 8.14
CA ASP A 188 -6.60 -4.77 8.39
C ASP A 188 -7.28 -3.89 7.32
N SER A 189 -6.68 -2.74 6.98
CA SER A 189 -7.18 -1.87 5.92
C SER A 189 -7.20 -2.55 4.54
N VAL A 190 -6.19 -3.36 4.20
CA VAL A 190 -6.16 -4.13 2.94
C VAL A 190 -7.27 -5.19 2.94
N ALA A 191 -7.45 -5.91 4.05
CA ALA A 191 -8.49 -6.92 4.16
C ALA A 191 -9.91 -6.32 4.08
N ASP A 192 -10.13 -5.15 4.66
CA ASP A 192 -11.39 -4.40 4.54
C ASP A 192 -11.72 -4.01 3.10
N ALA A 193 -10.72 -3.57 2.34
CA ALA A 193 -10.91 -3.20 0.95
C ALA A 193 -11.16 -4.41 0.04
N LEU A 194 -10.47 -5.52 0.28
CA LEU A 194 -10.76 -6.78 -0.42
C LEU A 194 -12.16 -7.32 -0.09
N PHE A 195 -12.61 -7.16 1.16
CA PHE A 195 -13.97 -7.50 1.55
C PHE A 195 -14.99 -6.66 0.78
N ALA A 196 -14.76 -5.35 0.66
CA ALA A 196 -15.60 -4.43 -0.12
C ALA A 196 -15.63 -4.76 -1.62
N VAL A 197 -14.51 -5.17 -2.20
CA VAL A 197 -14.45 -5.70 -3.57
C VAL A 197 -15.33 -6.94 -3.70
N CYS A 198 -15.21 -7.90 -2.78
CA CYS A 198 -16.05 -9.10 -2.76
C CYS A 198 -17.54 -8.75 -2.62
N ALA A 199 -17.88 -7.81 -1.74
CA ALA A 199 -19.24 -7.33 -1.52
C ALA A 199 -19.81 -6.63 -2.76
N THR A 200 -19.03 -5.77 -3.42
CA THR A 200 -19.42 -5.08 -4.66
C THR A 200 -19.64 -6.06 -5.82
N MET A 201 -18.75 -7.04 -5.96
CA MET A 201 -18.90 -8.11 -6.95
C MET A 201 -20.02 -9.09 -6.57
N GLY A 202 -20.41 -9.14 -5.29
CA GLY A 202 -21.42 -10.04 -4.75
C GLY A 202 -20.94 -11.48 -4.64
N VAL A 203 -19.62 -11.73 -4.59
CA VAL A 203 -19.03 -13.09 -4.66
C VAL A 203 -18.27 -13.45 -3.40
N VAL A 204 -18.26 -14.75 -3.07
CA VAL A 204 -17.43 -15.31 -1.98
C VAL A 204 -16.36 -16.24 -2.57
N PRO A 205 -15.11 -15.76 -2.71
CA PRO A 205 -14.05 -16.52 -3.38
C PRO A 205 -13.48 -17.64 -2.50
N ILE A 206 -12.70 -18.52 -3.12
CA ILE A 206 -11.73 -19.39 -2.44
C ILE A 206 -10.40 -18.63 -2.43
N ILE A 207 -9.74 -18.53 -1.28
CA ILE A 207 -8.55 -17.71 -1.10
C ILE A 207 -7.29 -18.59 -1.09
N ARG A 208 -6.29 -18.21 -1.88
CA ARG A 208 -4.95 -18.81 -1.93
C ARG A 208 -3.89 -17.73 -1.73
N CYS A 209 -2.84 -18.05 -0.98
CA CYS A 209 -1.69 -17.17 -0.79
C CYS A 209 -0.47 -17.99 -0.39
N ARG A 210 0.74 -17.42 -0.48
CA ARG A 210 1.94 -18.02 0.12
C ARG A 210 1.89 -17.91 1.65
N LYS A 211 2.62 -18.78 2.33
CA LYS A 211 2.81 -18.77 3.80
C LYS A 211 3.85 -17.74 4.22
N ASP A 212 3.79 -17.35 5.49
CA ASP A 212 4.81 -16.59 6.21
C ASP A 212 5.11 -15.20 5.61
N ASN A 213 4.10 -14.55 5.02
CA ASN A 213 4.23 -13.20 4.47
C ASN A 213 2.97 -12.34 4.73
N ALA A 214 3.00 -11.08 4.28
CA ALA A 214 1.88 -10.15 4.41
C ALA A 214 0.59 -10.70 3.76
N ALA A 215 0.71 -11.46 2.67
CA ALA A 215 -0.42 -12.06 1.99
C ALA A 215 -1.18 -13.08 2.86
N GLU A 216 -0.50 -13.90 3.66
CA GLU A 216 -1.17 -14.83 4.60
C GLU A 216 -1.96 -14.07 5.66
N LEU A 217 -1.40 -12.99 6.17
CA LEU A 217 -2.01 -12.19 7.23
C LEU A 217 -3.29 -11.48 6.74
N VAL A 218 -3.27 -10.94 5.53
CA VAL A 218 -4.46 -10.40 4.86
C VAL A 218 -5.48 -11.50 4.54
N ALA A 219 -5.04 -12.66 4.04
CA ALA A 219 -5.91 -13.77 3.69
C ALA A 219 -6.71 -14.28 4.90
N LYS A 220 -6.06 -14.45 6.06
CA LYS A 220 -6.72 -14.87 7.31
C LYS A 220 -7.77 -13.86 7.77
N ARG A 221 -7.47 -12.56 7.72
CA ARG A 221 -8.39 -11.48 8.08
C ARG A 221 -9.60 -11.42 7.15
N LEU A 222 -9.36 -11.53 5.85
CA LEU A 222 -10.43 -11.57 4.84
C LEU A 222 -11.33 -12.80 4.99
N ASP A 223 -10.74 -13.98 5.19
CA ASP A 223 -11.48 -15.22 5.45
C ASP A 223 -12.40 -15.07 6.67
N GLN A 224 -11.87 -14.52 7.77
CA GLN A 224 -12.65 -14.25 8.98
C GLN A 224 -13.81 -13.28 8.73
N LYS A 225 -13.58 -12.14 8.05
CA LYS A 225 -14.62 -11.16 7.72
C LYS A 225 -15.73 -11.75 6.83
N LEU A 226 -15.37 -12.54 5.83
CA LEU A 226 -16.33 -13.23 4.96
C LEU A 226 -17.17 -14.25 5.75
N ARG A 227 -16.55 -15.02 6.64
CA ARG A 227 -17.26 -15.98 7.50
C ARG A 227 -18.26 -15.30 8.43
N ASP A 228 -17.85 -14.19 9.05
CA ASP A 228 -18.69 -13.46 9.99
C ASP A 228 -19.92 -12.86 9.28
N ASN A 229 -19.75 -12.29 8.08
CA ASN A 229 -20.88 -11.79 7.30
C ASN A 229 -21.83 -12.91 6.82
N LEU A 230 -21.29 -14.08 6.45
CA LEU A 230 -22.11 -15.24 6.05
C LEU A 230 -22.92 -15.82 7.22
N ARG A 231 -22.45 -15.66 8.46
CA ARG A 231 -23.15 -16.10 9.68
C ARG A 231 -24.24 -15.11 10.09
N ASP A 232 -24.12 -13.84 9.73
CA ASP A 232 -25.10 -12.82 10.06
C ASP A 232 -26.33 -12.89 9.13
N ALA A 233 -27.37 -13.60 9.57
CA ALA A 233 -28.61 -13.76 8.81
C ALA A 233 -29.37 -12.44 8.55
N ARG A 234 -29.06 -11.34 9.25
CA ARG A 234 -29.75 -10.05 9.08
C ARG A 234 -29.03 -9.12 8.11
N ASN A 235 -27.69 -9.15 8.09
CA ASN A 235 -26.83 -8.27 7.28
C ASN A 235 -25.91 -9.04 6.31
N ASN A 236 -26.37 -10.19 5.81
CA ASN A 236 -25.62 -10.96 4.81
C ASN A 236 -25.64 -10.23 3.45
N LEU A 237 -24.52 -9.60 3.11
CA LEU A 237 -24.32 -8.86 1.86
C LEU A 237 -24.30 -9.79 0.64
N PHE A 238 -24.11 -11.08 0.86
CA PHE A 238 -24.03 -12.13 -0.17
C PHE A 238 -25.36 -12.90 -0.32
N ALA A 239 -26.42 -12.56 0.43
CA ALA A 239 -27.70 -13.27 0.41
C ALA A 239 -28.52 -13.07 -0.89
N VAL A 240 -28.34 -11.94 -1.58
CA VAL A 240 -29.04 -11.63 -2.84
C VAL A 240 -28.68 -12.65 -3.93
N GLU A 241 -27.50 -13.25 -3.86
CA GLU A 241 -27.07 -14.29 -4.78
C GLU A 241 -27.73 -15.63 -4.49
N SER A 242 -28.10 -15.97 -3.25
CA SER A 242 -28.85 -17.21 -2.96
C SER A 242 -30.23 -17.27 -3.65
N VAL A 243 -30.82 -16.11 -3.99
CA VAL A 243 -32.13 -16.03 -4.68
C VAL A 243 -31.97 -15.89 -6.20
N ARG A 244 -30.88 -15.28 -6.70
CA ARG A 244 -30.55 -15.25 -8.14
C ARG A 244 -29.82 -16.51 -8.64
N ALA A 245 -29.10 -17.22 -7.78
CA ALA A 245 -28.39 -18.48 -8.05
C ALA A 245 -29.33 -19.70 -8.18
N GLY A 246 -30.65 -19.48 -8.25
CA GLY A 246 -31.55 -20.40 -8.95
C GLY A 246 -31.20 -20.53 -10.44
N GLN A 247 -30.31 -19.68 -10.98
CA GLN A 247 -29.71 -19.78 -12.31
C GLN A 247 -28.17 -19.80 -12.24
N LEU A 248 -27.58 -20.99 -12.33
CA LEU A 248 -26.37 -21.30 -13.12
C LEU A 248 -25.06 -20.52 -12.88
N HIS A 249 -24.41 -20.65 -11.70
CA HIS A 249 -22.95 -20.46 -11.59
C HIS A 249 -22.30 -21.75 -11.03
N SER A 250 -21.59 -22.50 -11.88
CA SER A 250 -21.04 -23.82 -11.54
C SER A 250 -19.66 -23.80 -10.85
N SER A 251 -18.94 -22.67 -10.87
CA SER A 251 -17.61 -22.54 -10.25
C SER A 251 -17.48 -21.24 -9.44
N ARG A 252 -16.92 -21.33 -8.22
CA ARG A 252 -16.60 -20.15 -7.39
C ARG A 252 -15.34 -19.43 -7.89
N PRO A 253 -15.23 -18.11 -7.68
CA PRO A 253 -14.01 -17.39 -8.02
C PRO A 253 -12.82 -17.83 -7.17
N LEU A 254 -11.65 -17.84 -7.78
CA LEU A 254 -10.36 -18.08 -7.12
C LEU A 254 -9.68 -16.73 -6.86
N LEU A 255 -9.53 -16.35 -5.59
CA LEU A 255 -8.75 -15.20 -5.18
C LEU A 255 -7.34 -15.63 -4.79
N VAL A 256 -6.33 -15.10 -5.47
CA VAL A 256 -4.92 -15.31 -5.16
C VAL A 256 -4.34 -14.01 -4.62
N ILE A 257 -3.87 -14.03 -3.38
CA ILE A 257 -3.20 -12.90 -2.73
C ILE A 257 -1.70 -13.15 -2.78
N ALA A 258 -0.98 -12.25 -3.45
CA ALA A 258 0.46 -12.28 -3.60
C ALA A 258 1.11 -11.11 -2.86
N ASP A 259 2.33 -11.33 -2.39
CA ASP A 259 3.21 -10.29 -1.88
C ASP A 259 4.17 -9.88 -3.00
N ARG A 260 4.48 -8.59 -3.11
CA ARG A 260 5.33 -8.05 -4.18
C ARG A 260 6.74 -8.68 -4.22
N SER A 261 7.24 -9.21 -3.10
CA SER A 261 8.47 -10.00 -3.03
C SER A 261 8.50 -11.21 -3.98
N ALA A 262 7.34 -11.68 -4.44
CA ALA A 262 7.25 -12.78 -5.40
C ALA A 262 7.84 -12.42 -6.77
N ASP A 263 7.85 -11.14 -7.15
CA ASP A 263 8.39 -10.68 -8.43
C ASP A 263 8.69 -9.18 -8.40
N LEU A 264 9.94 -8.82 -8.09
CA LEU A 264 10.38 -7.42 -8.07
C LEU A 264 10.86 -6.92 -9.44
N ALA A 265 11.29 -7.83 -10.31
CA ALA A 265 11.90 -7.47 -11.58
C ALA A 265 10.88 -6.88 -12.57
N THR A 266 9.64 -7.39 -12.55
CA THR A 266 8.56 -6.86 -13.40
C THR A 266 8.23 -5.40 -13.08
N MET A 267 8.49 -4.90 -11.86
CA MET A 267 8.29 -3.48 -11.53
C MET A 267 9.33 -2.55 -12.14
N LEU A 268 10.46 -3.08 -12.62
CA LEU A 268 11.62 -2.30 -13.04
C LEU A 268 11.83 -2.30 -14.56
N HIS A 269 11.41 -3.34 -15.27
CA HIS A 269 11.66 -3.44 -16.71
C HIS A 269 10.82 -2.45 -17.54
N HIS A 270 11.39 -2.03 -18.67
CA HIS A 270 10.71 -1.24 -19.68
C HIS A 270 9.65 -2.08 -20.41
N THR A 271 8.62 -1.40 -20.91
CA THR A 271 7.40 -2.06 -21.39
C THR A 271 7.02 -1.52 -22.76
N TRP A 272 6.40 -2.36 -23.60
CA TRP A 272 6.02 -1.99 -24.98
C TRP A 272 4.53 -2.02 -25.29
N THR A 273 3.69 -2.29 -24.30
CA THR A 273 2.25 -2.12 -24.44
C THR A 273 1.87 -0.67 -24.22
N TYR A 274 0.95 -0.13 -25.03
CA TYR A 274 0.66 1.31 -25.06
C TYR A 274 0.35 1.93 -23.68
N GLN A 275 -0.54 1.32 -22.90
CA GLN A 275 -0.91 1.80 -21.57
C GLN A 275 0.26 1.76 -20.58
N ALA A 276 0.99 0.65 -20.52
CA ALA A 276 2.12 0.51 -19.59
C ALA A 276 3.28 1.43 -19.97
N LEU A 277 3.52 1.64 -21.28
CA LEU A 277 4.54 2.55 -21.77
C LEU A 277 4.21 4.01 -21.43
N ILE A 278 2.94 4.41 -21.57
CA ILE A 278 2.47 5.74 -21.13
C ILE A 278 2.73 5.92 -19.63
N HIS A 279 2.39 4.92 -18.81
CA HIS A 279 2.56 4.98 -17.36
C HIS A 279 4.03 5.02 -16.90
N ASP A 280 4.93 4.39 -17.67
CA ASP A 280 6.39 4.38 -17.40
C ASP A 280 7.04 5.72 -17.80
N VAL A 281 6.66 6.28 -18.96
CA VAL A 281 7.38 7.40 -19.57
C VAL A 281 6.74 8.77 -19.31
N LEU A 282 5.42 8.83 -19.16
CA LEU A 282 4.65 10.07 -19.09
C LEU A 282 3.96 10.21 -17.72
N GLU A 283 3.61 11.44 -17.35
CA GLU A 283 2.80 11.72 -16.14
C GLU A 283 1.36 11.20 -16.37
N PHE A 284 1.13 9.92 -16.07
CA PHE A 284 -0.17 9.25 -16.22
C PHE A 284 -0.73 8.79 -14.87
N ASP A 285 -1.87 9.36 -14.49
CA ASP A 285 -2.51 9.08 -13.20
C ASP A 285 -4.04 9.21 -13.32
N GLN A 286 -4.79 8.31 -12.68
CA GLN A 286 -6.26 8.24 -12.75
C GLN A 286 -6.83 8.32 -14.18
N ASN A 287 -6.20 7.64 -15.15
CA ASN A 287 -6.54 7.71 -16.58
C ASN A 287 -6.40 9.10 -17.22
N ARG A 288 -5.67 10.02 -16.59
CA ARG A 288 -5.33 11.34 -17.12
C ARG A 288 -3.86 11.41 -17.45
N ILE A 289 -3.55 12.06 -18.57
CA ILE A 289 -2.18 12.31 -19.00
C ILE A 289 -1.92 13.80 -19.11
N SER A 290 -0.81 14.25 -18.55
CA SER A 290 -0.37 15.64 -18.63
C SER A 290 0.74 15.78 -19.66
N LEU A 291 0.47 16.48 -20.76
CA LEU A 291 1.45 16.75 -21.82
C LEU A 291 1.84 18.24 -21.83
N MET A 292 3.10 18.54 -22.15
CA MET A 292 3.53 19.91 -22.38
C MET A 292 3.21 20.33 -23.82
N ASP A 293 2.48 21.43 -23.97
CA ASP A 293 2.24 22.05 -25.28
C ASP A 293 3.51 22.78 -25.78
N GLY A 294 3.59 23.06 -27.08
CA GLY A 294 4.72 23.77 -27.71
C GLY A 294 4.99 25.18 -27.16
N ASN A 295 4.10 25.71 -26.30
CA ASN A 295 4.22 26.96 -25.55
C ASN A 295 4.51 26.75 -24.04
N SER A 296 4.98 25.56 -23.64
CA SER A 296 5.32 25.20 -22.25
C SER A 296 4.16 25.22 -21.24
N LYS A 297 2.90 25.21 -21.69
CA LYS A 297 1.73 25.02 -20.82
C LYS A 297 1.41 23.53 -20.70
N LYS A 298 1.28 23.02 -19.47
CA LYS A 298 0.77 21.66 -19.22
C LYS A 298 -0.72 21.59 -19.61
N LYS A 299 -1.07 20.58 -20.40
CA LYS A 299 -2.44 20.30 -20.82
C LYS A 299 -2.79 18.86 -20.44
N ASP A 300 -3.88 18.73 -19.71
CA ASP A 300 -4.36 17.44 -19.23
C ASP A 300 -5.38 16.85 -20.20
N TYR A 301 -5.20 15.57 -20.51
CA TYR A 301 -6.07 14.80 -21.38
C TYR A 301 -6.63 13.60 -20.63
N ASP A 302 -7.92 13.34 -20.80
CA ASP A 302 -8.61 12.22 -20.18
C ASP A 302 -8.69 11.05 -21.17
N MET A 303 -7.95 9.98 -20.89
CA MET A 303 -7.82 8.81 -21.76
C MET A 303 -9.04 7.87 -21.68
N ASN A 304 -9.95 8.11 -20.74
CA ASN A 304 -11.10 7.25 -20.49
C ASN A 304 -12.40 8.06 -20.62
N THR A 305 -12.50 8.85 -21.71
CA THR A 305 -13.63 9.74 -22.02
C THR A 305 -14.93 8.93 -22.19
N SER A 306 -15.58 8.54 -21.09
CA SER A 306 -16.91 7.93 -21.00
C SER A 306 -17.16 6.72 -21.94
N GLY A 307 -16.11 6.00 -22.34
CA GLY A 307 -16.21 4.88 -23.29
C GLY A 307 -16.36 5.27 -24.77
N ASN A 308 -16.25 6.56 -25.12
CA ASN A 308 -16.30 7.02 -26.52
C ASN A 308 -14.97 6.83 -27.27
N ASP A 309 -13.88 6.66 -26.53
CA ASP A 309 -12.54 6.44 -27.09
C ASP A 309 -12.36 4.99 -27.56
N LYS A 310 -12.75 4.74 -28.82
CA LYS A 310 -12.64 3.42 -29.44
C LYS A 310 -11.20 2.96 -29.62
N LEU A 311 -10.27 3.90 -29.88
CA LEU A 311 -8.88 3.59 -30.11
C LEU A 311 -8.25 3.12 -28.80
N TRP A 312 -8.41 3.89 -27.71
CA TRP A 312 -7.95 3.48 -26.40
C TRP A 312 -8.52 2.13 -25.96
N MET A 313 -9.85 1.95 -26.03
CA MET A 313 -10.50 0.72 -25.57
C MET A 313 -10.02 -0.53 -26.31
N LYS A 314 -9.72 -0.40 -27.61
CA LYS A 314 -9.24 -1.50 -28.44
C LYS A 314 -7.73 -1.74 -28.30
N HIS A 315 -6.93 -0.68 -28.20
CA HIS A 315 -5.48 -0.74 -28.37
C HIS A 315 -4.64 -0.43 -27.13
N LYS A 316 -5.22 -0.08 -25.98
CA LYS A 316 -4.48 0.19 -24.71
C LYS A 316 -3.51 -0.94 -24.30
N GLY A 317 -3.92 -2.19 -24.49
CA GLY A 317 -3.10 -3.38 -24.22
C GLY A 317 -2.24 -3.85 -25.40
N SER A 318 -2.36 -3.21 -26.57
CA SER A 318 -1.61 -3.61 -27.77
C SER A 318 -0.17 -3.09 -27.71
N ALA A 319 0.71 -3.79 -28.42
CA ALA A 319 2.08 -3.31 -28.62
C ALA A 319 2.08 -1.95 -29.33
N PHE A 320 2.97 -1.04 -28.89
CA PHE A 320 3.05 0.33 -29.38
C PHE A 320 3.09 0.47 -30.93
N PRO A 321 3.83 -0.38 -31.68
CA PRO A 321 3.80 -0.32 -33.14
C PRO A 321 2.40 -0.50 -33.76
N LEU A 322 1.58 -1.41 -33.22
CA LEU A 322 0.22 -1.65 -33.69
C LEU A 322 -0.70 -0.46 -33.41
N VAL A 323 -0.43 0.29 -32.34
CA VAL A 323 -1.19 1.49 -32.01
C VAL A 323 -0.87 2.62 -32.98
N ALA A 324 0.39 2.80 -33.34
CA ALA A 324 0.78 3.81 -34.33
C ALA A 324 0.15 3.53 -35.71
N GLU A 325 0.08 2.26 -36.12
CA GLU A 325 -0.65 1.83 -37.33
C GLU A 325 -2.14 2.17 -37.22
N ALA A 326 -2.79 1.81 -36.11
CA ALA A 326 -4.21 2.11 -35.89
C ALA A 326 -4.52 3.62 -35.90
N VAL A 327 -3.66 4.46 -35.29
CA VAL A 327 -3.80 5.92 -35.33
C VAL A 327 -3.73 6.44 -36.76
N GLN A 328 -2.81 5.91 -37.56
CA GLN A 328 -2.66 6.29 -38.97
C GLN A 328 -3.89 5.87 -39.80
N GLU A 329 -4.40 4.66 -39.59
CA GLU A 329 -5.64 4.17 -40.24
C GLU A 329 -6.84 5.07 -39.89
N ASP A 330 -7.01 5.43 -38.62
CA ASP A 330 -8.09 6.32 -38.17
C ASP A 330 -7.95 7.74 -38.74
N LEU A 331 -6.72 8.26 -38.85
CA LEU A 331 -6.45 9.56 -39.48
C LEU A 331 -6.77 9.56 -40.98
N GLU A 332 -6.44 8.49 -41.69
CA GLU A 332 -6.79 8.32 -43.12
C GLU A 332 -8.29 8.18 -43.33
N ALA A 333 -8.97 7.39 -42.48
CA ALA A 333 -10.43 7.27 -42.50
C ALA A 333 -11.11 8.63 -42.24
N TYR A 334 -10.61 9.40 -41.27
CA TYR A 334 -11.09 10.75 -41.00
C TYR A 334 -10.90 11.67 -42.21
N ARG A 335 -9.71 11.71 -42.82
CA ARG A 335 -9.44 12.53 -44.02
C ARG A 335 -10.37 12.20 -45.18
N ASN A 336 -10.64 10.92 -45.41
CA ASN A 336 -11.58 10.48 -46.45
C ASN A 336 -13.00 11.00 -46.18
N SER A 337 -13.46 10.93 -44.93
CA SER A 337 -14.77 11.46 -44.54
C SER A 337 -14.85 13.00 -44.64
N GLU A 338 -13.77 13.71 -44.30
CA GLU A 338 -13.69 15.17 -44.42
C GLU A 338 -13.71 15.61 -45.90
N ASP A 339 -12.99 14.90 -46.76
CA ASP A 339 -12.97 15.15 -48.20
C ASP A 339 -14.33 14.85 -48.85
N GLU A 340 -15.06 13.83 -48.38
CA GLU A 340 -16.43 13.56 -48.81
C GLU A 340 -17.38 14.70 -48.43
N ILE A 341 -17.27 15.22 -47.20
CA ILE A 341 -18.06 16.38 -46.74
C ILE A 341 -17.70 17.63 -47.55
N LYS A 342 -16.42 17.89 -47.82
CA LYS A 342 -15.97 19.00 -48.67
C LYS A 342 -16.48 18.86 -50.11
N ARG A 343 -16.50 17.64 -50.66
CA ARG A 343 -17.08 17.35 -51.98
C ARG A 343 -18.59 17.58 -52.00
N LEU A 344 -19.31 17.16 -50.97
CA LEU A 344 -20.75 17.41 -50.83
C LEU A 344 -21.05 18.92 -50.72
N LYS A 345 -20.27 19.67 -49.92
CA LYS A 345 -20.35 21.14 -49.80
C LYS A 345 -20.13 21.83 -51.16
N ARG A 346 -19.15 21.37 -51.95
CA ARG A 346 -18.89 21.86 -53.32
C ARG A 346 -20.00 21.49 -54.32
N ALA A 347 -20.50 20.26 -54.29
CA ALA A 347 -21.58 19.80 -55.17
C ALA A 347 -22.90 20.56 -54.94
N MET A 348 -23.07 21.16 -53.77
CA MET A 348 -24.22 22.00 -53.41
C MET A 348 -24.04 23.49 -53.75
N GLY A 349 -22.93 23.90 -54.38
CA GLY A 349 -22.72 25.28 -54.84
C GLY A 349 -22.46 26.32 -53.74
N MET A 350 -22.07 25.90 -52.53
CA MET A 350 -21.78 26.78 -51.40
C MET A 350 -20.27 27.00 -51.27
N GLU A 351 -19.69 27.88 -52.09
CA GLU A 351 -18.31 28.36 -51.93
C GLU A 351 -18.30 29.82 -51.42
N GLY A 352 -17.68 30.04 -50.26
CA GLY A 352 -17.46 31.37 -49.66
C GLY A 352 -17.41 31.32 -48.12
N ASN A 353 -16.58 32.18 -47.52
CA ASN A 353 -16.47 32.34 -46.06
C ASN A 353 -17.74 32.91 -45.39
N GLU A 354 -18.73 33.34 -46.17
CA GLU A 354 -20.04 33.81 -45.67
C GLU A 354 -21.04 32.66 -45.45
N ALA A 355 -20.69 31.43 -45.81
CA ALA A 355 -21.57 30.27 -45.68
C ALA A 355 -21.72 29.75 -44.24
N ASP A 356 -20.80 30.09 -43.33
CA ASP A 356 -20.81 29.58 -41.96
C ASP A 356 -21.83 30.31 -41.06
N GLU A 357 -22.12 31.61 -41.31
CA GLU A 357 -23.20 32.34 -40.61
C GLU A 357 -24.60 32.01 -41.20
N ALA A 358 -24.69 31.81 -42.51
CA ALA A 358 -25.96 31.45 -43.18
C ALA A 358 -26.43 30.01 -42.87
N MET A 359 -25.53 29.14 -42.41
CA MET A 359 -25.82 27.74 -42.09
C MET A 359 -26.81 27.58 -40.92
N THR A 360 -26.89 28.56 -40.01
CA THR A 360 -27.80 28.51 -38.85
C THR A 360 -29.24 28.89 -39.21
N SER A 361 -29.43 29.67 -40.28
CA SER A 361 -30.74 30.25 -40.67
C SER A 361 -31.56 29.33 -41.61
N LEU A 362 -30.89 28.46 -42.38
CA LEU A 362 -31.51 27.63 -43.42
C LEU A 362 -31.87 26.19 -42.96
N LEU A 363 -31.91 25.93 -41.65
CA LEU A 363 -32.10 24.58 -41.09
C LEU A 363 -33.55 24.05 -41.08
N SER A 364 -34.53 24.77 -41.64
CA SER A 364 -35.94 24.37 -41.54
C SER A 364 -36.48 23.52 -42.70
N ASP A 365 -35.94 23.59 -43.92
CA ASP A 365 -36.65 23.00 -45.07
C ASP A 365 -35.80 22.06 -45.95
N THR A 366 -36.05 20.76 -45.70
CA THR A 366 -35.88 19.58 -46.58
C THR A 366 -34.59 19.41 -47.40
N THR A 367 -33.73 18.47 -46.97
CA THR A 367 -33.28 17.33 -47.81
C THR A 367 -32.76 16.21 -46.91
N THR A 368 -33.26 14.98 -47.08
CA THR A 368 -32.90 13.79 -46.26
C THR A 368 -31.41 13.42 -46.29
N LYS A 369 -30.63 13.94 -47.25
CA LYS A 369 -29.17 13.79 -47.28
C LYS A 369 -28.42 14.79 -46.40
N LEU A 370 -28.97 15.98 -46.13
CA LEU A 370 -28.37 16.99 -45.24
C LEU A 370 -28.61 16.69 -43.76
N GLY A 371 -29.76 16.10 -43.42
CA GLY A 371 -30.07 15.72 -42.04
C GLY A 371 -29.05 14.75 -41.44
N ASN A 372 -28.54 13.80 -42.24
CA ASN A 372 -27.50 12.86 -41.81
C ASN A 372 -26.13 13.53 -41.63
N THR A 373 -25.78 14.52 -42.47
CA THR A 373 -24.50 15.24 -42.39
C THR A 373 -24.44 16.22 -41.22
N VAL A 374 -25.57 16.84 -40.88
CA VAL A 374 -25.70 17.74 -39.72
C VAL A 374 -25.65 16.97 -38.39
N THR A 375 -26.16 15.74 -38.35
CA THR A 375 -26.05 14.87 -37.16
C THR A 375 -24.67 14.21 -37.01
N SER A 376 -23.92 13.98 -38.10
CA SER A 376 -22.60 13.35 -38.04
C SER A 376 -21.44 14.32 -37.75
N LEU A 377 -21.61 15.63 -37.96
CA LEU A 377 -20.53 16.62 -37.79
C LEU A 377 -19.98 16.69 -36.35
N PRO A 378 -20.81 16.71 -35.28
CA PRO A 378 -20.29 16.70 -33.91
C PRO A 378 -19.49 15.43 -33.60
N GLN A 379 -19.94 14.28 -34.12
CA GLN A 379 -19.24 13.00 -33.95
C GLN A 379 -17.88 13.00 -34.64
N LEU A 380 -17.77 13.61 -35.83
CA LEU A 380 -16.50 13.75 -36.54
C LEU A 380 -15.54 14.72 -35.84
N LEU A 381 -16.03 15.81 -35.26
CA LEU A 381 -15.20 16.73 -34.47
C LEU A 381 -14.67 16.06 -33.19
N GLU A 382 -15.50 15.25 -32.52
CA GLU A 382 -15.07 14.45 -31.37
C GLU A 382 -14.05 13.39 -31.78
N ALA A 383 -14.28 12.68 -32.90
CA ALA A 383 -13.33 11.72 -33.45
C ALA A 383 -11.98 12.36 -33.80
N LYS A 384 -11.98 13.54 -34.44
CA LYS A 384 -10.77 14.31 -34.72
C LYS A 384 -9.99 14.63 -33.43
N LYS A 385 -10.69 15.10 -32.40
CA LYS A 385 -10.08 15.44 -31.11
C LYS A 385 -9.37 14.23 -30.48
N LEU A 386 -9.97 13.04 -30.56
CA LEU A 386 -9.38 11.79 -30.05
C LEU A 386 -8.18 11.34 -30.90
N ILE A 387 -8.26 11.46 -32.24
CA ILE A 387 -7.14 11.17 -33.14
C ILE A 387 -5.96 12.11 -32.86
N ASP A 388 -6.23 13.42 -32.72
CA ASP A 388 -5.20 14.42 -32.39
C ASP A 388 -4.56 14.12 -31.02
N LEU A 389 -5.36 13.70 -30.03
CA LEU A 389 -4.87 13.25 -28.72
C LEU A 389 -3.88 12.09 -28.86
N HIS A 390 -4.28 10.97 -29.46
CA HIS A 390 -3.42 9.81 -29.58
C HIS A 390 -2.20 10.05 -30.48
N THR A 391 -2.34 10.90 -31.50
CA THR A 391 -1.21 11.33 -32.35
C THR A 391 -0.17 12.10 -31.53
N ASN A 392 -0.62 13.03 -30.69
CA ASN A 392 0.29 13.79 -29.81
C ASN A 392 0.98 12.87 -28.80
N VAL A 393 0.21 12.00 -28.12
CA VAL A 393 0.77 11.02 -27.17
C VAL A 393 1.80 10.12 -27.85
N ALA A 394 1.47 9.55 -29.02
CA ALA A 394 2.39 8.68 -29.75
C ALA A 394 3.65 9.42 -30.22
N THR A 395 3.55 10.68 -30.60
CA THR A 395 4.70 11.52 -30.98
C THR A 395 5.61 11.77 -29.77
N THR A 396 5.05 12.18 -28.63
CA THR A 396 5.82 12.40 -27.40
C THR A 396 6.49 11.11 -26.91
N LEU A 397 5.79 9.97 -26.98
CA LEU A 397 6.38 8.66 -26.67
C LEU A 397 7.57 8.35 -27.58
N LEU A 398 7.45 8.55 -28.90
CA LEU A 398 8.56 8.30 -29.83
C LEU A 398 9.79 9.16 -29.53
N ASP A 399 9.59 10.41 -29.12
CA ASP A 399 10.70 11.29 -28.74
C ASP A 399 11.43 10.75 -27.51
N HIS A 400 10.70 10.32 -26.47
CA HIS A 400 11.30 9.69 -25.30
C HIS A 400 12.00 8.35 -25.61
N ILE A 401 11.38 7.51 -26.45
CA ILE A 401 11.97 6.24 -26.90
C ILE A 401 13.33 6.48 -27.54
N LYS A 402 13.42 7.44 -28.47
CA LYS A 402 14.66 7.78 -29.17
C LYS A 402 15.68 8.42 -28.26
N GLN A 403 15.26 9.36 -27.40
CA GLN A 403 16.16 10.08 -26.50
C GLN A 403 16.80 9.15 -25.48
N ARG A 404 16.04 8.22 -24.90
CA ARG A 404 16.50 7.28 -23.88
C ARG A 404 17.01 5.95 -24.43
N LYS A 405 16.88 5.72 -25.75
CA LYS A 405 17.19 4.44 -26.42
C LYS A 405 16.47 3.24 -25.77
N LEU A 406 15.17 3.42 -25.49
CA LEU A 406 14.36 2.43 -24.77
C LEU A 406 14.25 1.08 -25.51
N ASP A 407 14.39 1.10 -26.83
CA ASP A 407 14.48 -0.08 -27.68
C ASP A 407 15.67 -0.98 -27.34
N VAL A 408 16.84 -0.38 -27.13
CA VAL A 408 18.07 -1.10 -26.76
C VAL A 408 17.98 -1.61 -25.32
N LEU A 409 17.44 -0.79 -24.42
CA LEU A 409 17.23 -1.15 -23.01
C LEU A 409 16.28 -2.34 -22.87
N PHE A 410 15.15 -2.31 -23.58
CA PHE A 410 14.17 -3.38 -23.55
C PHE A 410 14.77 -4.73 -24.01
N GLU A 411 15.59 -4.73 -25.07
CA GLU A 411 16.27 -5.95 -25.52
C GLU A 411 17.28 -6.46 -24.48
N LEU A 412 18.06 -5.55 -23.89
CA LEU A 412 19.02 -5.88 -22.85
C LEU A 412 18.35 -6.50 -21.62
N GLU A 413 17.29 -5.86 -21.12
CA GLU A 413 16.52 -6.33 -19.96
C GLU A 413 15.88 -7.69 -20.22
N GLN A 414 15.37 -7.93 -21.42
CA GLN A 414 14.85 -9.26 -21.78
C GLN A 414 15.93 -10.35 -21.70
N LYS A 415 17.15 -10.07 -22.18
CA LYS A 415 18.27 -11.01 -22.06
C LYS A 415 18.60 -11.28 -20.59
N LEU A 416 18.59 -10.25 -19.75
CA LEU A 416 18.81 -10.38 -18.29
C LEU A 416 17.74 -11.22 -17.61
N LEU A 417 16.45 -10.91 -17.83
CA LEU A 417 15.31 -11.65 -17.29
C LEU A 417 15.31 -13.12 -17.74
N GLN A 418 15.88 -13.42 -18.91
CA GLN A 418 15.97 -14.77 -19.45
C GLN A 418 17.25 -15.52 -19.03
N HIS A 419 18.15 -14.87 -18.28
CA HIS A 419 19.51 -15.37 -17.99
C HIS A 419 20.29 -15.75 -19.27
N SER A 420 20.04 -15.04 -20.37
CA SER A 420 20.79 -15.24 -21.62
C SER A 420 22.17 -14.58 -21.50
N PRO A 421 23.23 -15.20 -22.07
CA PRO A 421 24.57 -14.62 -22.02
C PRO A 421 24.60 -13.28 -22.76
N LEU A 422 25.20 -12.27 -22.14
CA LEU A 422 25.44 -10.98 -22.76
C LEU A 422 26.70 -11.03 -23.63
N GLU A 423 26.64 -10.43 -24.82
CA GLU A 423 27.78 -10.32 -25.73
C GLU A 423 28.84 -9.32 -25.23
N THR A 424 28.39 -8.28 -24.53
CA THR A 424 29.23 -7.26 -23.89
C THR A 424 29.00 -7.22 -22.38
N PRO A 425 30.01 -6.90 -21.57
CA PRO A 425 29.83 -6.75 -20.12
C PRO A 425 28.79 -5.67 -19.79
N LEU A 426 27.87 -5.95 -18.88
CA LEU A 426 26.72 -5.08 -18.59
C LEU A 426 27.11 -3.63 -18.29
N LEU A 427 28.14 -3.41 -17.47
CA LEU A 427 28.59 -2.06 -17.11
C LEU A 427 29.05 -1.25 -18.31
N SER A 428 29.62 -1.89 -19.34
CA SER A 428 30.01 -1.21 -20.57
C SER A 428 28.81 -0.77 -21.39
N SER A 429 27.77 -1.61 -21.48
CA SER A 429 26.51 -1.28 -22.17
C SER A 429 25.75 -0.16 -21.47
N VAL A 430 25.78 -0.13 -20.14
CA VAL A 430 25.07 0.85 -19.30
C VAL A 430 25.83 2.18 -19.21
N GLN A 431 27.16 2.19 -19.39
CA GLN A 431 27.99 3.40 -19.31
C GLN A 431 27.61 4.48 -20.33
N GLU A 432 27.14 4.06 -21.51
CA GLU A 432 26.75 4.93 -22.63
C GLU A 432 25.36 5.58 -22.46
N LEU A 433 24.59 5.16 -21.44
CA LEU A 433 23.26 5.69 -21.16
C LEU A 433 23.35 7.07 -20.49
N GLN A 434 22.40 7.94 -20.82
CA GLN A 434 22.32 9.30 -20.28
C GLN A 434 21.35 9.41 -19.10
N ASN A 435 20.36 8.53 -19.00
CA ASN A 435 19.34 8.59 -17.96
C ASN A 435 19.78 7.76 -16.73
N ASN A 436 19.90 8.43 -15.58
CA ASN A 436 20.33 7.83 -14.33
C ASN A 436 19.34 6.77 -13.78
N GLU A 437 18.05 6.95 -14.02
CA GLU A 437 17.01 6.00 -13.59
C GLU A 437 17.08 4.70 -14.38
N ASP A 438 17.26 4.80 -15.70
CA ASP A 438 17.38 3.63 -16.59
C ASP A 438 18.61 2.79 -16.22
N ILE A 439 19.72 3.47 -15.90
CA ILE A 439 20.93 2.84 -15.38
C ILE A 439 20.63 2.05 -14.11
N LEU A 440 19.97 2.67 -13.13
CA LEU A 440 19.63 2.05 -11.85
C LEU A 440 18.70 0.83 -12.05
N ARG A 441 17.66 0.97 -12.88
CA ARG A 441 16.69 -0.09 -13.18
C ARG A 441 17.36 -1.33 -13.76
N VAL A 442 18.21 -1.17 -14.77
CA VAL A 442 18.92 -2.28 -15.42
C VAL A 442 19.83 -3.01 -14.43
N LEU A 443 20.58 -2.28 -13.61
CA LEU A 443 21.46 -2.87 -12.59
C LEU A 443 20.67 -3.63 -11.52
N LEU A 444 19.52 -3.09 -11.09
CA LEU A 444 18.63 -3.78 -10.16
C LEU A 444 18.03 -5.06 -10.76
N ILE A 445 17.62 -5.04 -12.04
CA ILE A 445 17.11 -6.22 -12.75
C ILE A 445 18.18 -7.31 -12.80
N ASP A 446 19.39 -6.98 -13.26
CA ASP A 446 20.49 -7.95 -13.29
C ASP A 446 20.75 -8.52 -11.89
N PHE A 447 20.88 -7.64 -10.89
CA PHE A 447 21.14 -8.05 -9.52
C PHE A 447 20.05 -8.95 -8.94
N LEU A 448 18.77 -8.71 -9.25
CA LEU A 448 17.65 -9.58 -8.85
C LEU A 448 17.69 -10.94 -9.54
N CYS A 449 18.13 -10.98 -10.80
CA CYS A 449 18.21 -12.18 -11.62
C CYS A 449 19.45 -13.04 -11.32
N GLN A 450 20.48 -12.51 -10.65
CA GLN A 450 21.67 -13.31 -10.33
C GLN A 450 21.36 -14.50 -9.40
N PRO A 451 21.83 -15.73 -9.72
CA PRO A 451 21.50 -16.93 -8.96
C PRO A 451 22.13 -16.97 -7.56
N SER A 452 23.27 -16.31 -7.35
CA SER A 452 23.99 -16.26 -6.08
C SER A 452 24.34 -14.82 -5.72
N LEU A 453 24.27 -14.49 -4.42
CA LEU A 453 24.62 -13.17 -3.92
C LEU A 453 26.15 -13.01 -3.90
N SER A 454 26.71 -12.21 -4.82
CA SER A 454 28.14 -11.89 -4.85
C SER A 454 28.38 -10.51 -4.26
N ARG A 455 29.10 -10.44 -3.14
CA ARG A 455 29.48 -9.16 -2.52
C ARG A 455 30.40 -8.33 -3.44
N ALA A 456 31.28 -9.00 -4.19
CA ALA A 456 32.15 -8.33 -5.14
C ALA A 456 31.36 -7.61 -6.25
N THR A 457 30.31 -8.25 -6.77
CA THR A 457 29.44 -7.67 -7.80
C THR A 457 28.59 -6.53 -7.24
N PHE A 458 28.12 -6.65 -5.99
CA PHE A 458 27.44 -5.57 -5.29
C PHE A 458 28.35 -4.34 -5.13
N ASP A 459 29.57 -4.52 -4.64
CA ASP A 459 30.53 -3.42 -4.45
C ASP A 459 30.90 -2.77 -5.79
N GLU A 460 31.02 -3.57 -6.87
CA GLU A 460 31.24 -3.07 -8.23
C GLU A 460 30.10 -2.17 -8.70
N TYR A 461 28.84 -2.57 -8.47
CA TYR A 461 27.67 -1.77 -8.86
C TYR A 461 27.53 -0.50 -8.01
N VAL A 462 27.79 -0.58 -6.70
CA VAL A 462 27.80 0.61 -5.83
C VAL A 462 28.86 1.61 -6.28
N ASN A 463 30.08 1.14 -6.60
CA ASN A 463 31.14 2.01 -7.10
C ASN A 463 30.77 2.66 -8.44
N PHE A 464 30.15 1.91 -9.35
CA PHE A 464 29.67 2.45 -10.62
C PHE A 464 28.56 3.50 -10.42
N LEU A 465 27.56 3.23 -9.59
CA LEU A 465 26.49 4.18 -9.27
C LEU A 465 27.04 5.47 -8.64
N ASN A 466 27.96 5.34 -7.68
CA ASN A 466 28.62 6.48 -7.05
C ASN A 466 29.43 7.31 -8.07
N SER A 467 30.08 6.67 -9.05
CA SER A 467 30.81 7.38 -10.12
C SER A 467 29.92 8.21 -11.05
N LYS A 468 28.62 7.90 -11.10
CA LYS A 468 27.59 8.58 -11.88
C LYS A 468 26.70 9.50 -11.04
N GLU A 469 27.04 9.70 -9.76
CA GLU A 469 26.25 10.48 -8.78
C GLU A 469 24.81 9.95 -8.58
N ILE A 470 24.62 8.63 -8.74
CA ILE A 470 23.32 7.96 -8.54
C ILE A 470 23.29 7.34 -7.14
N SER A 471 22.19 7.54 -6.42
CA SER A 471 22.00 6.95 -5.08
C SER A 471 22.00 5.41 -5.14
N SER A 472 22.77 4.78 -4.26
CA SER A 472 22.83 3.33 -4.11
C SER A 472 21.79 2.77 -3.12
N ALA A 473 20.91 3.61 -2.56
CA ALA A 473 19.93 3.23 -1.53
C ALA A 473 19.02 2.07 -1.96
N ALA A 474 18.46 2.14 -3.18
CA ALA A 474 17.59 1.08 -3.71
C ALA A 474 18.34 -0.25 -3.86
N LEU A 475 19.60 -0.22 -4.31
CA LEU A 475 20.43 -1.42 -4.44
C LEU A 475 20.79 -2.02 -3.06
N GLN A 476 21.09 -1.17 -2.08
CA GLN A 476 21.34 -1.59 -0.69
C GLN A 476 20.11 -2.26 -0.06
N PHE A 477 18.92 -1.69 -0.29
CA PHE A 477 17.66 -2.27 0.18
C PHE A 477 17.41 -3.64 -0.44
N VAL A 478 17.55 -3.78 -1.76
CA VAL A 478 17.38 -5.06 -2.45
C VAL A 478 18.42 -6.09 -2.00
N TYR A 479 19.68 -5.68 -1.80
CA TYR A 479 20.73 -6.55 -1.24
C TYR A 479 20.34 -7.09 0.15
N LYS A 480 19.90 -6.20 1.05
CA LYS A 480 19.44 -6.57 2.40
C LYS A 480 18.26 -7.54 2.32
N LEU A 481 17.26 -7.26 1.50
CA LEU A 481 16.10 -8.12 1.31
C LEU A 481 16.51 -9.52 0.79
N ARG A 482 17.36 -9.60 -0.23
CA ARG A 482 17.83 -10.89 -0.77
C ARG A 482 18.62 -11.68 0.27
N SER A 483 19.45 -11.01 1.08
CA SER A 483 20.19 -11.67 2.17
C SER A 483 19.29 -12.25 3.26
N ILE A 484 18.15 -11.61 3.54
CA ILE A 484 17.14 -12.11 4.49
C ILE A 484 16.33 -13.26 3.85
N SER A 485 15.94 -13.12 2.58
CA SER A 485 15.12 -14.11 1.85
C SER A 485 15.85 -15.44 1.62
N GLN A 486 17.16 -15.43 1.35
CA GLN A 486 17.98 -16.64 1.27
C GLN A 486 18.05 -17.45 2.58
N PHE A 487 17.69 -16.84 3.71
CA PHE A 487 17.60 -17.52 5.02
C PHE A 487 16.23 -18.17 5.29
N GLY A 488 15.19 -17.84 4.50
CA GLY A 488 13.78 -18.23 4.78
C GLY A 488 13.11 -19.11 3.72
N SER A 489 13.52 -19.04 2.45
CA SER A 489 13.07 -19.97 1.42
C SER A 489 13.99 -19.91 0.21
N ARG A 490 14.16 -21.02 -0.50
CA ARG A 490 14.81 -21.04 -1.81
C ARG A 490 13.96 -20.23 -2.80
N ILE A 491 14.08 -18.91 -2.78
CA ILE A 491 13.60 -18.07 -3.87
C ILE A 491 14.71 -18.01 -4.91
N ALA A 492 14.36 -18.40 -6.14
CA ALA A 492 15.17 -18.49 -7.36
C ALA A 492 15.84 -19.83 -7.69
N HIS A 493 15.18 -20.97 -7.39
CA HIS A 493 15.40 -22.18 -8.17
C HIS A 493 14.13 -22.57 -8.93
N SER A 494 13.73 -21.70 -9.87
CA SER A 494 13.10 -22.18 -11.10
C SER A 494 14.22 -22.49 -12.10
N SER A 495 14.92 -23.61 -11.89
CA SER A 495 15.62 -24.26 -12.99
C SER A 495 14.56 -24.87 -13.89
N GLU A 496 14.12 -24.12 -14.90
CA GLU A 496 13.60 -24.62 -16.19
C GLU A 496 13.07 -23.44 -17.02
N GLU A 497 13.83 -23.10 -18.06
CA GLU A 497 13.44 -22.37 -19.27
C GLU A 497 12.64 -21.07 -19.10
N HIS A 498 13.37 -19.96 -18.85
CA HIS A 498 13.01 -18.71 -19.51
C HIS A 498 13.28 -18.86 -21.03
N GLN A 499 12.41 -19.58 -21.75
CA GLN A 499 12.50 -19.66 -23.20
C GLN A 499 12.17 -18.29 -23.80
N GLY A 500 13.24 -17.62 -24.22
CA GLY A 500 13.29 -16.24 -24.61
C GLY A 500 12.86 -15.88 -26.03
N ALA A 501 12.88 -14.58 -26.27
CA ALA A 501 12.28 -13.88 -27.39
C ALA A 501 13.09 -13.93 -28.70
N GLY A 502 12.89 -14.97 -29.51
CA GLY A 502 13.02 -14.86 -30.97
C GLY A 502 11.97 -13.92 -31.59
N THR A 503 12.40 -12.86 -32.26
CA THR A 503 11.52 -11.94 -32.99
C THR A 503 10.82 -12.69 -34.14
N LYS A 504 9.49 -12.57 -34.27
CA LYS A 504 8.80 -12.98 -35.50
C LYS A 504 8.64 -11.78 -36.41
N THR A 505 9.05 -11.94 -37.66
CA THR A 505 8.80 -11.00 -38.74
C THR A 505 7.31 -10.97 -39.06
N ILE A 506 6.61 -9.86 -38.79
CA ILE A 506 5.27 -9.63 -39.36
C ILE A 506 5.44 -9.12 -40.79
N SER A 507 5.19 -9.99 -41.76
CA SER A 507 5.35 -9.72 -43.20
C SER A 507 4.19 -8.90 -43.82
N MET A 508 3.68 -7.87 -43.13
CA MET A 508 2.61 -7.00 -43.68
C MET A 508 3.06 -5.57 -44.00
N PHE A 509 4.37 -5.26 -43.91
CA PHE A 509 4.87 -3.89 -44.06
C PHE A 509 5.17 -3.41 -45.49
N ASN A 510 4.89 -4.22 -46.53
CA ASN A 510 5.26 -3.88 -47.92
C ASN A 510 4.20 -3.06 -48.69
N LYS A 511 3.09 -2.65 -48.07
CA LYS A 511 1.99 -1.99 -48.80
C LYS A 511 1.77 -0.50 -48.51
N LEU A 512 2.65 0.15 -47.73
CA LEU A 512 2.39 1.52 -47.26
C LEU A 512 3.61 2.46 -47.33
N LEU A 513 4.45 2.31 -48.35
CA LEU A 513 5.63 3.17 -48.58
C LEU A 513 5.55 4.02 -49.86
N SER A 514 4.35 4.29 -50.37
CA SER A 514 4.15 5.30 -51.41
C SER A 514 2.99 6.21 -51.03
N HIS A 515 3.33 7.28 -50.31
CA HIS A 515 2.60 8.54 -50.10
C HIS A 515 2.58 8.95 -48.62
N SER A 516 3.55 9.79 -48.26
CA SER A 516 3.38 10.91 -47.31
C SER A 516 3.02 10.60 -45.85
N SER A 517 3.99 10.27 -44.98
CA SER A 517 3.90 10.63 -43.54
C SER A 517 5.25 10.59 -42.80
N ARG A 518 5.34 11.42 -41.75
CA ARG A 518 6.52 11.77 -40.93
C ARG A 518 6.93 10.70 -39.90
N PHE A 519 6.28 9.54 -39.86
CA PHE A 519 6.55 8.47 -38.90
C PHE A 519 7.54 7.47 -39.49
N VAL A 520 8.84 7.77 -39.38
CA VAL A 520 9.91 6.83 -39.77
C VAL A 520 10.02 5.76 -38.67
N MET A 521 9.35 4.61 -38.88
CA MET A 521 9.40 3.42 -38.02
C MET A 521 10.37 2.34 -38.53
N GLU A 522 11.56 2.74 -39.00
CA GLU A 522 12.50 1.80 -39.63
C GLU A 522 13.36 1.01 -38.62
N GLY A 523 13.24 1.25 -37.31
CA GLY A 523 14.00 0.54 -36.25
C GLY A 523 13.17 -0.30 -35.26
N VAL A 524 11.85 -0.10 -35.15
CA VAL A 524 11.02 -0.67 -34.06
C VAL A 524 10.24 -1.93 -34.49
N LYS A 525 10.34 -2.32 -35.77
CA LYS A 525 9.56 -3.42 -36.39
C LYS A 525 9.77 -4.80 -35.77
N ASN A 526 10.87 -5.01 -35.04
CA ASN A 526 11.24 -6.30 -34.46
C ASN A 526 10.90 -6.43 -32.97
N LEU A 527 10.35 -5.37 -32.33
CA LEU A 527 10.19 -5.30 -30.88
C LEU A 527 8.75 -5.57 -30.41
N VAL A 528 8.02 -6.46 -31.10
CA VAL A 528 6.76 -6.97 -30.56
C VAL A 528 7.08 -7.94 -29.43
N PRO A 529 6.66 -7.69 -28.18
CA PRO A 529 6.92 -8.60 -27.07
C PRO A 529 6.35 -9.99 -27.38
N LYS A 530 7.13 -11.05 -27.14
CA LYS A 530 6.59 -12.41 -27.20
C LYS A 530 5.56 -12.60 -26.09
N GLU A 531 4.47 -13.27 -26.43
CA GLU A 531 3.49 -13.75 -25.45
C GLU A 531 4.14 -14.75 -24.49
N HIS A 532 4.22 -14.40 -23.21
CA HIS A 532 4.72 -15.26 -22.15
C HIS A 532 3.99 -14.98 -20.84
N ASN A 533 3.94 -15.94 -19.92
CA ASN A 533 3.38 -15.73 -18.60
C ASN A 533 4.45 -15.13 -17.67
N LEU A 534 4.15 -13.99 -17.04
CA LEU A 534 4.95 -13.42 -15.95
C LEU A 534 4.85 -14.30 -14.69
N PRO A 535 5.77 -14.18 -13.71
CA PRO A 535 5.80 -15.03 -12.51
C PRO A 535 4.44 -15.15 -11.78
N LEU A 536 3.73 -14.03 -11.56
CA LEU A 536 2.41 -14.07 -10.93
C LEU A 536 1.36 -14.75 -11.81
N THR A 537 1.41 -14.57 -13.13
CA THR A 537 0.53 -15.26 -14.09
C THR A 537 0.81 -16.76 -14.14
N ARG A 538 2.08 -17.18 -14.00
CA ARG A 538 2.46 -18.61 -13.89
C ARG A 538 1.91 -19.23 -12.61
N LEU A 539 1.93 -18.49 -11.50
CA LEU A 539 1.31 -18.91 -10.25
C LEU A 539 -0.21 -19.13 -10.42
N ILE A 540 -0.89 -18.29 -11.20
CA ILE A 540 -2.29 -18.53 -11.56
C ILE A 540 -2.44 -19.76 -12.44
N ASP A 541 -1.59 -19.92 -13.45
CA ASP A 541 -1.65 -21.05 -14.40
C ASP A 541 -1.51 -22.41 -13.70
N SER A 542 -0.63 -22.52 -12.70
CA SER A 542 -0.46 -23.74 -11.91
C SER A 542 -1.67 -24.08 -11.03
N LEU A 543 -2.50 -23.08 -10.69
CA LEU A 543 -3.72 -23.26 -9.90
C LEU A 543 -4.95 -23.54 -10.75
N VAL A 544 -5.00 -22.99 -11.97
CA VAL A 544 -6.14 -23.13 -12.89
C VAL A 544 -6.04 -24.40 -13.72
N THR A 545 -4.83 -24.81 -14.12
CA THR A 545 -4.61 -26.00 -14.95
C THR A 545 -4.49 -27.24 -14.07
N GLN A 546 -5.47 -28.16 -14.13
CA GLN A 546 -5.40 -29.45 -13.42
C GLN A 546 -4.40 -30.42 -14.10
N PRO A 547 -3.69 -31.28 -13.35
CA PRO A 547 -2.86 -32.32 -13.93
C PRO A 547 -3.75 -33.34 -14.68
N SER A 548 -3.56 -33.48 -15.99
CA SER A 548 -4.30 -34.38 -16.85
C SER A 548 -4.05 -35.86 -16.48
N SER A 549 -5.12 -36.63 -16.29
CA SER A 549 -5.07 -38.05 -15.93
C SER A 549 -4.96 -39.01 -17.14
N SER A 550 -4.70 -38.50 -18.35
CA SER A 550 -4.82 -39.26 -19.60
C SER A 550 -3.56 -39.29 -20.49
N GLY A 551 -2.43 -38.77 -20.02
CA GLY A 551 -1.13 -38.96 -20.66
C GLY A 551 -0.21 -39.72 -19.72
N VAL A 552 0.29 -40.90 -20.13
CA VAL A 552 1.48 -41.46 -19.51
C VAL A 552 2.64 -40.56 -19.94
N ASP A 553 2.82 -39.44 -19.23
CA ASP A 553 3.94 -38.54 -19.49
C ASP A 553 5.24 -39.23 -19.12
N LEU A 554 6.16 -39.24 -20.07
CA LEU A 554 7.53 -39.74 -19.93
C LEU A 554 8.27 -39.09 -18.75
N ASN A 555 7.81 -37.92 -18.29
CA ASN A 555 8.29 -37.19 -17.12
C ASN A 555 8.04 -37.92 -15.79
N LYS A 556 7.12 -38.90 -15.73
CA LYS A 556 6.94 -39.76 -14.54
C LYS A 556 8.07 -40.78 -14.34
N MET A 557 8.87 -41.07 -15.37
CA MET A 557 10.04 -41.97 -15.24
C MET A 557 11.33 -41.24 -14.88
N ILE A 558 11.37 -39.91 -15.02
CA ILE A 558 12.56 -39.09 -14.71
C ILE A 558 12.20 -38.10 -13.60
N GLY A 559 12.02 -38.60 -12.38
CA GLY A 559 12.24 -37.86 -11.12
C GLY A 559 11.76 -36.40 -10.96
N GLY A 560 10.76 -35.92 -11.68
CA GLY A 560 10.28 -34.53 -11.60
C GLY A 560 9.45 -34.28 -10.35
N THR A 561 10.10 -33.95 -9.24
CA THR A 561 9.48 -33.69 -7.92
C THR A 561 8.94 -32.26 -7.73
N MET A 562 9.10 -31.35 -8.69
CA MET A 562 8.97 -29.90 -8.43
C MET A 562 7.55 -29.31 -8.55
N GLN A 563 6.70 -29.76 -9.48
CA GLN A 563 5.34 -29.18 -9.65
C GLN A 563 4.38 -29.51 -8.49
N GLN A 564 4.64 -30.56 -7.72
CA GLN A 564 3.85 -30.88 -6.51
C GLN A 564 4.27 -30.03 -5.30
N GLN A 565 5.52 -29.58 -5.22
CA GLN A 565 6.03 -28.80 -4.07
C GLN A 565 5.49 -27.36 -4.06
N GLU A 566 5.40 -26.67 -5.21
CA GLU A 566 4.89 -25.28 -5.25
C GLU A 566 3.40 -25.16 -4.85
N ALA A 567 2.59 -26.18 -5.13
CA ALA A 567 1.18 -26.22 -4.73
C ALA A 567 0.96 -26.56 -3.23
N GLU A 568 1.97 -27.14 -2.57
CA GLU A 568 1.94 -27.48 -1.13
C GLU A 568 2.27 -26.27 -0.23
N ASP A 569 3.00 -25.28 -0.75
CA ASP A 569 3.38 -24.06 -0.04
C ASP A 569 2.29 -22.98 0.01
N LEU A 570 1.22 -23.14 -0.78
CA LEU A 570 0.09 -22.21 -0.78
C LEU A 570 -0.94 -22.57 0.29
N CYS A 571 -1.30 -21.60 1.11
CA CYS A 571 -2.46 -21.65 1.99
C CYS A 571 -3.76 -21.78 1.19
N TYR A 572 -4.77 -22.38 1.82
CA TYR A 572 -6.11 -22.55 1.29
C TYR A 572 -7.13 -22.12 2.34
N PHE A 573 -7.95 -21.12 2.01
CA PHE A 573 -9.06 -20.70 2.85
C PHE A 573 -10.38 -20.79 2.06
N ASP A 574 -11.38 -21.41 2.67
CA ASP A 574 -12.73 -21.46 2.13
C ASP A 574 -13.74 -20.88 3.13
N PRO A 575 -14.18 -19.62 2.93
CA PRO A 575 -15.11 -18.95 3.83
C PRO A 575 -16.48 -19.64 3.97
N LYS A 576 -16.90 -20.48 3.01
CA LYS A 576 -18.20 -21.18 3.05
C LYS A 576 -18.18 -22.45 3.92
N LEU A 577 -17.02 -22.99 4.27
CA LEU A 577 -16.91 -24.22 5.08
C LEU A 577 -17.02 -23.88 6.57
N MET A 578 -17.94 -24.50 7.31
CA MET A 578 -18.28 -24.07 8.67
C MET A 578 -17.19 -24.29 9.74
N HIS A 579 -16.15 -25.10 9.46
CA HIS A 579 -15.01 -25.34 10.34
C HIS A 579 -13.68 -25.20 9.57
N GLY A 580 -12.68 -24.58 10.20
CA GLY A 580 -11.31 -24.53 9.67
C GLY A 580 -10.77 -25.94 9.52
N ILE A 581 -10.51 -26.33 8.28
CA ILE A 581 -10.13 -27.70 7.94
C ILE A 581 -8.63 -27.87 8.20
N GLY A 582 -8.24 -28.84 9.03
CA GLY A 582 -6.83 -29.18 9.25
C GLY A 582 -6.13 -29.63 7.97
N GLY A 583 -4.81 -29.44 7.89
CA GLY A 583 -4.02 -29.54 6.65
C GLY A 583 -4.17 -30.84 5.83
N LYS A 584 -4.55 -31.97 6.43
CA LYS A 584 -4.76 -33.25 5.71
C LYS A 584 -6.11 -33.33 4.96
N ASP A 585 -7.17 -32.74 5.49
CA ASP A 585 -8.51 -32.78 4.88
C ASP A 585 -8.64 -31.75 3.74
N ALA A 586 -7.87 -30.66 3.78
CA ALA A 586 -7.80 -29.66 2.72
C ALA A 586 -7.26 -30.25 1.40
N ALA A 587 -6.32 -31.20 1.45
CA ALA A 587 -5.78 -31.86 0.25
C ALA A 587 -6.81 -32.77 -0.43
N SER A 588 -7.67 -33.45 0.34
CA SER A 588 -8.77 -34.28 -0.20
C SER A 588 -9.87 -33.46 -0.89
N LEU A 589 -10.09 -32.22 -0.46
CA LEU A 589 -11.07 -31.30 -1.04
C LEU A 589 -10.53 -30.59 -2.30
N ARG A 590 -9.22 -30.32 -2.38
CA ARG A 590 -8.56 -29.75 -3.58
C ARG A 590 -8.81 -30.58 -4.84
N GLY A 591 -8.78 -31.91 -4.75
CA GLY A 591 -8.97 -32.80 -5.89
C GLY A 591 -10.40 -32.92 -6.43
N ARG A 592 -11.39 -32.31 -5.76
CA ARG A 592 -12.82 -32.44 -6.12
C ARG A 592 -13.45 -31.16 -6.70
N GLN A 593 -12.72 -30.05 -6.77
CA GLN A 593 -13.27 -28.80 -7.28
C GLN A 593 -13.06 -28.64 -8.79
N PRO A 594 -14.06 -28.13 -9.54
CA PRO A 594 -13.89 -27.79 -10.95
C PRO A 594 -12.87 -26.67 -11.11
N ALA A 595 -12.16 -26.66 -12.24
CA ALA A 595 -11.20 -25.59 -12.56
C ALA A 595 -11.89 -24.22 -12.50
N ALA A 596 -11.26 -23.26 -11.82
CA ALA A 596 -11.81 -21.92 -11.65
C ALA A 596 -11.90 -21.20 -13.01
N GLN A 597 -13.08 -20.67 -13.32
CA GLN A 597 -13.34 -19.89 -14.53
C GLN A 597 -13.28 -18.36 -14.28
N ASP A 598 -13.32 -17.96 -13.01
CA ASP A 598 -13.25 -16.57 -12.56
C ASP A 598 -12.07 -16.45 -11.58
N VAL A 599 -11.09 -15.61 -11.91
CA VAL A 599 -9.83 -15.50 -11.18
C VAL A 599 -9.58 -14.06 -10.78
N ILE A 600 -9.24 -13.85 -9.51
CA ILE A 600 -8.87 -12.56 -8.96
C ILE A 600 -7.43 -12.66 -8.45
N LEU A 601 -6.52 -11.87 -9.00
CA LEU A 601 -5.14 -11.72 -8.50
C LEU A 601 -5.04 -10.40 -7.75
N PHE A 602 -4.63 -10.43 -6.48
CA PHE A 602 -4.37 -9.23 -5.69
C PHE A 602 -2.91 -9.17 -5.20
N VAL A 603 -2.22 -8.06 -5.46
CA VAL A 603 -0.81 -7.87 -5.11
C VAL A 603 -0.63 -6.82 -4.01
N ILE A 604 -0.01 -7.22 -2.89
CA ILE A 604 0.36 -6.34 -1.78
C ILE A 604 1.75 -5.75 -2.02
N GLY A 605 1.89 -4.44 -1.88
CA GLY A 605 3.16 -3.73 -2.08
C GLY A 605 3.32 -3.12 -3.47
N GLY A 606 2.24 -3.01 -4.23
CA GLY A 606 2.23 -2.29 -5.50
C GLY A 606 2.06 -3.19 -6.73
N GLY A 607 1.34 -2.68 -7.70
CA GLY A 607 1.07 -3.33 -8.98
C GLY A 607 1.42 -2.44 -10.17
N ASN A 608 1.35 -3.00 -11.37
CA ASN A 608 1.61 -2.28 -12.61
C ASN A 608 0.70 -2.75 -13.76
N TYR A 609 0.63 -1.96 -14.83
CA TYR A 609 -0.18 -2.28 -16.01
C TYR A 609 0.33 -3.48 -16.82
N VAL A 610 1.62 -3.83 -16.72
CA VAL A 610 2.18 -4.99 -17.42
C VAL A 610 1.60 -6.28 -16.85
N GLU A 611 1.56 -6.39 -15.52
CA GLU A 611 0.97 -7.54 -14.83
C GLU A 611 -0.51 -7.68 -15.15
N TYR A 612 -1.24 -6.56 -15.12
CA TYR A 612 -2.64 -6.54 -15.54
C TYR A 612 -2.84 -7.03 -16.97
N GLN A 613 -2.11 -6.45 -17.93
CA GLN A 613 -2.26 -6.81 -19.34
C GLN A 613 -1.85 -8.27 -19.60
N ASN A 614 -0.78 -8.74 -18.96
CA ASN A 614 -0.33 -10.13 -19.05
C ASN A 614 -1.40 -11.11 -18.56
N LEU A 615 -2.06 -10.77 -17.46
CA LEU A 615 -3.12 -11.56 -16.87
C LEU A 615 -4.39 -11.56 -17.73
N VAL A 616 -4.75 -10.42 -18.35
CA VAL A 616 -5.85 -10.30 -19.32
C VAL A 616 -5.60 -11.19 -20.54
N ASP A 617 -4.40 -11.15 -21.11
CA ASP A 617 -4.05 -11.96 -22.28
C ASP A 617 -3.95 -13.46 -21.95
N TYR A 618 -3.54 -13.80 -20.73
CA TYR A 618 -3.66 -15.16 -20.20
C TYR A 618 -5.12 -15.62 -20.11
N GLY A 619 -6.01 -14.80 -19.56
CA GLY A 619 -7.45 -15.08 -19.46
C GLY A 619 -8.09 -15.37 -20.81
N LYS A 620 -7.78 -14.56 -21.83
CA LYS A 620 -8.23 -14.77 -23.21
C LYS A 620 -7.73 -16.10 -23.79
N ARG A 621 -6.45 -16.43 -23.60
CA ARG A 621 -5.84 -17.68 -24.12
C ARG A 621 -6.44 -18.93 -23.47
N LYS A 622 -6.70 -18.89 -22.16
CA LYS A 622 -7.32 -20.00 -21.41
C LYS A 622 -8.85 -20.01 -21.46
N GLN A 623 -9.45 -19.05 -22.15
CA GLN A 623 -10.91 -18.87 -22.27
C GLN A 623 -11.60 -18.80 -20.90
N LEU A 624 -10.97 -18.12 -19.94
CA LEU A 624 -11.58 -17.86 -18.63
C LEU A 624 -12.78 -16.93 -18.79
N GLN A 625 -13.81 -17.12 -17.94
CA GLN A 625 -14.99 -16.27 -17.93
C GLN A 625 -14.68 -14.83 -17.51
N ARG A 626 -13.78 -14.68 -16.52
CA ARG A 626 -13.34 -13.37 -16.05
C ARG A 626 -11.96 -13.48 -15.39
N VAL A 627 -11.18 -12.42 -15.55
CA VAL A 627 -9.95 -12.23 -14.80
C VAL A 627 -9.89 -10.81 -14.27
N THR A 628 -9.70 -10.68 -12.95
CA THR A 628 -9.62 -9.41 -12.25
C THR A 628 -8.25 -9.25 -11.62
N TYR A 629 -7.60 -8.11 -11.85
CA TYR A 629 -6.35 -7.75 -11.21
C TYR A 629 -6.60 -6.65 -10.18
N GLY A 630 -5.94 -6.75 -9.04
CA GLY A 630 -5.91 -5.68 -8.07
C GLY A 630 -4.57 -5.56 -7.37
N CYS A 631 -4.34 -4.37 -6.81
CA CYS A 631 -3.14 -4.10 -6.04
C CYS A 631 -3.41 -3.06 -4.96
N THR A 632 -2.50 -2.95 -4.00
CA THR A 632 -2.59 -1.88 -2.99
C THR A 632 -2.52 -0.50 -3.64
N GLU A 633 -1.53 -0.29 -4.51
CA GLU A 633 -1.28 0.94 -5.24
C GLU A 633 -0.75 0.61 -6.64
N LEU A 634 -1.06 1.43 -7.63
CA LEU A 634 -0.44 1.32 -8.93
C LEU A 634 0.80 2.20 -8.95
N VAL A 635 1.95 1.60 -9.27
CA VAL A 635 3.26 2.24 -9.11
C VAL A 635 4.03 2.11 -10.41
N ASN A 636 4.55 3.23 -10.94
CA ASN A 636 5.45 3.20 -12.08
C ASN A 636 6.90 2.89 -11.64
N PRO A 637 7.80 2.48 -12.55
CA PRO A 637 9.16 2.10 -12.18
C PRO A 637 9.94 3.21 -11.43
N THR A 638 9.73 4.46 -11.81
CA THR A 638 10.33 5.63 -11.17
C THR A 638 9.89 5.74 -9.71
N GLN A 639 8.57 5.75 -9.46
CA GLN A 639 7.99 5.78 -8.12
C GLN A 639 8.46 4.58 -7.29
N PHE A 640 8.51 3.39 -7.88
CA PHE A 640 8.94 2.18 -7.17
C PHE A 640 10.40 2.27 -6.70
N THR A 641 11.30 2.82 -7.52
CA THR A 641 12.71 3.04 -7.11
C THR A 641 12.84 4.18 -6.10
N GLN A 642 12.00 5.22 -6.20
CA GLN A 642 12.01 6.39 -5.32
C GLN A 642 11.37 6.18 -3.95
N GLN A 643 10.53 5.17 -3.76
CA GLN A 643 10.01 4.78 -2.44
C GLN A 643 11.09 4.62 -1.36
N ASN A 644 12.35 4.33 -1.75
CA ASN A 644 13.49 4.26 -0.84
C ASN A 644 14.08 5.64 -0.48
N LEU A 645 14.06 6.60 -1.41
CA LEU A 645 14.78 7.87 -1.31
C LEU A 645 14.08 8.86 -0.37
N SER A 646 12.75 8.92 -0.39
CA SER A 646 11.95 9.79 0.47
C SER A 646 12.06 9.47 1.97
N SER A 647 12.53 8.27 2.33
CA SER A 647 12.83 7.90 3.72
C SER A 647 14.24 8.28 4.19
N MET A 648 15.13 8.67 3.27
CA MET A 648 16.54 8.97 3.55
C MET A 648 16.88 10.46 3.57
N ASP A 649 16.04 11.33 2.99
CA ASP A 649 16.32 12.78 2.92
C ASP A 649 16.24 13.51 4.28
N ASP A 650 15.70 12.86 5.33
CA ASP A 650 15.68 13.38 6.71
C ASP A 650 16.82 12.86 7.61
N VAL A 651 17.79 12.12 7.05
CA VAL A 651 18.96 11.68 7.82
C VAL A 651 20.18 12.52 7.43
N PRO A 652 20.70 13.41 8.30
CA PRO A 652 21.89 14.18 7.96
C PRO A 652 23.06 13.25 7.62
N PHE A 653 23.72 13.57 6.52
CA PHE A 653 24.79 12.91 5.76
C PHE A 653 25.99 12.34 6.55
N PHE A 654 25.99 12.45 7.89
CA PHE A 654 27.02 11.90 8.77
C PHE A 654 26.92 10.39 9.00
N PHE A 655 25.77 9.76 8.71
CA PHE A 655 25.55 8.34 9.02
C PHE A 655 26.07 7.38 7.92
N LEU A 656 26.05 7.79 6.64
CA LEU A 656 26.35 6.90 5.52
C LEU A 656 27.85 6.59 5.36
N PHE A 657 28.72 7.47 5.83
CA PHE A 657 30.18 7.28 5.73
C PHE A 657 30.74 6.28 6.76
N HIS A 658 30.03 6.03 7.86
CA HIS A 658 30.46 5.08 8.90
C HIS A 658 30.04 3.63 8.61
N VAL A 659 28.95 3.41 7.88
CA VAL A 659 28.48 2.06 7.52
C VAL A 659 29.37 1.42 6.45
N LEU A 660 29.90 2.20 5.50
CA LEU A 660 30.82 1.68 4.48
C LEU A 660 32.21 1.30 5.03
N LEU A 661 32.65 1.95 6.12
CA LEU A 661 33.92 1.66 6.79
C LEU A 661 33.86 0.43 7.71
N LEU A 662 32.65 -0.08 8.03
CA LEU A 662 32.46 -1.29 8.85
C LEU A 662 32.53 -2.60 8.04
N ALA A 663 32.56 -2.52 6.71
CA ALA A 663 32.77 -3.69 5.85
C ALA A 663 34.24 -4.16 5.81
N THR A 664 35.19 -3.35 6.28
CA THR A 664 36.63 -3.60 6.10
C THR A 664 37.37 -4.01 7.37
N SER A 665 36.70 -4.22 8.52
CA SER A 665 37.37 -4.72 9.75
C SER A 665 36.64 -5.86 10.47
N ARG A 666 37.06 -7.09 10.13
CA ARG A 666 37.35 -8.23 11.03
C ARG A 666 36.24 -8.80 11.95
N ASP A 667 35.94 -10.07 11.67
CA ASP A 667 35.76 -11.16 12.64
C ASP A 667 34.74 -10.95 13.77
N SER A 668 33.45 -10.99 13.43
CA SER A 668 32.42 -11.43 14.37
C SER A 668 31.54 -12.50 13.72
N VAL A 669 31.50 -13.66 14.38
CA VAL A 669 30.76 -14.86 13.97
C VAL A 669 29.29 -14.51 13.73
N ALA A 670 28.84 -14.58 12.48
CA ALA A 670 27.44 -14.46 12.12
C ALA A 670 26.64 -15.56 12.83
N MET A 671 25.78 -15.19 13.78
CA MET A 671 24.88 -16.16 14.42
C MET A 671 23.78 -16.58 13.45
N ALA A 672 23.65 -17.89 13.20
CA ALA A 672 22.56 -18.45 12.39
C ALA A 672 21.18 -18.01 12.91
N ALA A 673 20.17 -17.94 12.05
CA ALA A 673 18.78 -17.72 12.47
C ALA A 673 18.35 -18.78 13.50
N LEU A 674 17.49 -18.42 14.46
CA LEU A 674 17.08 -19.32 15.56
C LEU A 674 16.51 -20.65 15.04
N SER A 675 15.76 -20.61 13.94
CA SER A 675 15.20 -21.78 13.26
C SER A 675 16.23 -22.78 12.70
N HIS A 676 17.49 -22.37 12.61
CA HIS A 676 18.61 -23.17 12.12
C HIS A 676 19.64 -23.48 13.22
N ASP A 677 19.37 -23.09 14.47
CA ASP A 677 20.23 -23.41 15.60
C ASP A 677 19.99 -24.86 16.04
N ASP A 678 21.05 -25.68 16.05
CA ASP A 678 20.95 -27.10 16.40
C ASP A 678 20.31 -27.31 17.79
N LYS A 679 20.60 -26.42 18.76
CA LYS A 679 20.01 -26.50 20.10
C LYS A 679 18.55 -26.10 20.12
N PHE A 680 18.14 -25.19 19.24
CA PHE A 680 16.73 -24.86 19.06
C PHE A 680 15.97 -26.03 18.41
N LEU A 681 16.52 -26.66 17.38
CA LEU A 681 15.91 -27.82 16.73
C LEU A 681 15.81 -29.01 17.70
N GLU A 682 16.84 -29.27 18.50
CA GLU A 682 16.81 -30.27 19.57
C GLU A 682 15.73 -29.97 20.62
N LEU A 683 15.57 -28.71 21.04
CA LEU A 683 14.53 -28.29 21.98
C LEU A 683 13.14 -28.46 21.37
N LYS A 684 12.94 -27.96 20.16
CA LYS A 684 11.66 -28.02 19.45
C LYS A 684 11.22 -29.46 19.23
N GLY A 685 12.12 -30.33 18.75
CA GLY A 685 11.84 -31.76 18.58
C GLY A 685 11.45 -32.42 19.90
N TYR A 686 12.19 -32.15 20.98
CA TYR A 686 11.88 -32.70 22.30
C TYR A 686 10.49 -32.26 22.80
N VAL A 687 10.16 -30.96 22.71
CA VAL A 687 8.86 -30.43 23.13
C VAL A 687 7.73 -30.98 22.27
N ASP A 688 7.95 -31.05 20.95
CA ASP A 688 6.98 -31.56 19.99
C ASP A 688 6.62 -33.03 20.23
N GLU A 689 7.59 -33.85 20.64
CA GLU A 689 7.41 -35.27 20.91
C GLU A 689 6.89 -35.56 22.33
N ASN A 690 7.33 -34.80 23.33
CA ASN A 690 7.18 -35.20 24.75
C ASN A 690 6.27 -34.27 25.57
N GLU A 691 6.09 -33.00 25.18
CA GLU A 691 5.50 -31.98 26.08
C GLU A 691 4.26 -31.26 25.52
N LYS A 692 3.88 -31.50 24.26
CA LYS A 692 2.70 -30.89 23.62
C LYS A 692 1.40 -31.05 24.41
N ALA A 693 1.19 -32.21 25.01
CA ALA A 693 -0.03 -32.54 25.76
C ALA A 693 0.09 -32.38 27.28
N VAL A 694 1.28 -32.02 27.80
CA VAL A 694 1.54 -31.97 29.23
C VAL A 694 0.89 -30.73 29.86
N THR A 695 0.12 -30.94 30.93
CA THR A 695 -0.47 -29.86 31.73
C THR A 695 0.39 -29.53 32.96
N ILE A 696 0.30 -28.29 33.46
CA ILE A 696 1.03 -27.87 34.66
C ILE A 696 0.56 -28.68 35.89
N ALA A 697 -0.74 -28.97 35.99
CA ALA A 697 -1.30 -29.76 37.08
C ALA A 697 -0.68 -31.17 37.16
N GLU A 698 -0.52 -31.84 36.01
CA GLU A 698 0.16 -33.14 35.95
C GLU A 698 1.64 -33.06 36.31
N LEU A 699 2.33 -31.97 35.95
CA LEU A 699 3.73 -31.76 36.32
C LEU A 699 3.90 -31.61 37.83
N PHE A 700 3.01 -30.89 38.52
CA PHE A 700 3.00 -30.82 39.99
C PHE A 700 2.60 -32.15 40.64
N ALA A 701 1.68 -32.91 40.03
CA ALA A 701 1.32 -34.23 40.53
C ALA A 701 2.47 -35.25 40.40
N LYS A 702 3.24 -35.17 39.31
CA LYS A 702 4.40 -36.05 39.04
C LYS A 702 5.65 -35.67 39.83
N ASP A 703 5.84 -34.38 40.12
CA ASP A 703 6.97 -33.87 40.90
C ASP A 703 6.46 -32.98 42.05
N PRO A 704 6.20 -33.56 43.24
CA PRO A 704 5.75 -32.79 44.40
C PRO A 704 6.75 -31.71 44.86
N ASN A 705 8.04 -31.86 44.52
CA ASN A 705 9.11 -30.91 44.88
C ASN A 705 9.40 -29.88 43.77
N ARG A 706 8.54 -29.83 42.74
CA ARG A 706 8.70 -28.97 41.56
C ARG A 706 8.88 -27.49 41.91
N PHE A 707 8.14 -27.00 42.91
CA PHE A 707 8.23 -25.61 43.35
C PHE A 707 9.65 -25.28 43.81
N ASP A 708 10.22 -26.06 44.73
CA ASP A 708 11.57 -25.83 45.26
C ASP A 708 12.64 -25.98 44.17
N LYS A 709 12.42 -26.91 43.23
CA LYS A 709 13.34 -27.19 42.13
C LYS A 709 13.45 -26.04 41.12
N TYR A 710 12.32 -25.43 40.77
CA TYR A 710 12.22 -24.39 39.74
C TYR A 710 12.03 -22.99 40.31
N SER A 711 12.06 -22.82 41.62
CA SER A 711 12.07 -21.50 42.24
C SER A 711 13.49 -21.07 42.59
N ARG A 712 13.77 -19.78 42.45
CA ARG A 712 15.01 -19.15 42.89
C ARG A 712 14.67 -17.92 43.71
N SER A 713 15.16 -17.87 44.94
CA SER A 713 15.07 -16.68 45.78
C SER A 713 16.41 -15.95 45.80
N PHE A 714 16.34 -14.65 45.59
CA PHE A 714 17.46 -13.73 45.68
C PHE A 714 17.22 -12.82 46.88
N ALA A 715 18.15 -12.78 47.82
CA ALA A 715 18.11 -11.79 48.88
C ALA A 715 18.51 -10.43 48.29
N THR A 716 17.63 -9.44 48.38
CA THR A 716 17.97 -8.05 48.08
C THR A 716 17.86 -7.21 49.35
N PRO A 717 18.47 -6.02 49.40
CA PRO A 717 18.34 -5.10 50.53
C PRO A 717 16.89 -4.75 50.89
N ASP A 718 15.98 -4.81 49.90
CA ASP A 718 14.57 -4.45 50.04
C ASP A 718 13.65 -5.65 50.31
N GLY A 719 14.23 -6.86 50.43
CA GLY A 719 13.52 -8.10 50.73
C GLY A 719 13.87 -9.25 49.77
N PRO A 720 13.42 -10.48 50.06
CA PRO A 720 13.64 -11.60 49.15
C PRO A 720 12.78 -11.46 47.89
N ILE A 721 13.41 -11.49 46.71
CA ILE A 721 12.72 -11.61 45.41
C ILE A 721 12.71 -13.08 45.00
N MET A 722 11.53 -13.62 44.69
CA MET A 722 11.38 -15.01 44.24
C MET A 722 11.00 -15.06 42.76
N PHE A 723 11.78 -15.80 41.98
CA PHE A 723 11.45 -16.20 40.62
C PHE A 723 10.93 -17.63 40.65
N ASP A 724 9.68 -17.83 40.27
CA ASP A 724 8.99 -19.13 40.28
C ASP A 724 8.75 -19.62 38.85
N PHE A 725 9.61 -20.50 38.36
CA PHE A 725 9.43 -21.14 37.05
C PHE A 725 8.56 -22.41 37.13
N SER A 726 8.16 -22.85 38.34
CA SER A 726 7.42 -24.10 38.53
C SER A 726 6.04 -24.10 37.87
N LYS A 727 5.45 -22.90 37.69
CA LYS A 727 4.17 -22.65 37.02
C LYS A 727 4.27 -22.53 35.50
N HIS A 728 5.44 -22.82 34.92
CA HIS A 728 5.62 -22.91 33.47
C HIS A 728 5.60 -24.37 33.02
N ARG A 729 5.27 -24.61 31.73
CA ARG A 729 5.28 -25.94 31.10
C ARG A 729 6.71 -26.36 30.76
N VAL A 730 7.53 -26.60 31.78
CA VAL A 730 8.94 -27.00 31.66
C VAL A 730 9.22 -28.31 32.40
N THR A 731 9.97 -29.23 31.82
CA THR A 731 10.60 -30.36 32.55
C THR A 731 12.09 -30.11 32.73
N ASP A 732 12.79 -31.02 33.41
CA ASP A 732 14.25 -30.91 33.58
C ASP A 732 14.96 -30.87 32.24
N ALA A 733 14.57 -31.76 31.32
CA ALA A 733 15.16 -31.84 30.00
C ALA A 733 14.88 -30.58 29.18
N SER A 734 13.64 -30.05 29.20
CA SER A 734 13.33 -28.80 28.52
C SER A 734 14.06 -27.61 29.13
N PHE A 735 14.17 -27.54 30.46
CA PHE A 735 14.89 -26.48 31.16
C PHE A 735 16.39 -26.51 30.82
N GLU A 736 17.03 -27.68 30.83
CA GLU A 736 18.42 -27.85 30.41
C GLU A 736 18.63 -27.46 28.95
N LYS A 737 17.73 -27.85 28.05
CA LYS A 737 17.78 -27.50 26.62
C LYS A 737 17.59 -26.00 26.39
N LEU A 738 16.72 -25.33 27.14
CA LEU A 738 16.57 -23.87 27.11
C LEU A 738 17.87 -23.16 27.53
N ILE A 739 18.55 -23.65 28.58
CA ILE A 739 19.85 -23.11 29.00
C ILE A 739 20.93 -23.38 27.94
N ALA A 740 20.96 -24.59 27.35
CA ALA A 740 21.88 -24.93 26.28
C ALA A 740 21.69 -24.04 25.05
N LEU A 741 20.43 -23.75 24.69
CA LEU A 741 20.09 -22.80 23.64
C LEU A 741 20.57 -21.38 23.99
N ALA A 742 20.30 -20.88 25.21
CA ALA A 742 20.78 -19.56 25.62
C ALA A 742 22.32 -19.43 25.49
N ARG A 743 23.06 -20.51 25.81
CA ARG A 743 24.51 -20.58 25.62
C ARG A 743 24.91 -20.66 24.15
N SER A 744 24.25 -21.47 23.32
CA SER A 744 24.54 -21.52 21.88
C SER A 744 24.29 -20.17 21.20
N ARG A 745 23.32 -19.40 21.69
CA ARG A 745 23.02 -18.02 21.25
C ARG A 745 23.94 -16.95 21.85
N GLY A 746 24.95 -17.34 22.63
CA GLY A 746 25.94 -16.42 23.16
C GLY A 746 25.38 -15.37 24.13
N VAL A 747 24.28 -15.66 24.82
CA VAL A 747 23.66 -14.71 25.78
C VAL A 747 24.63 -14.30 26.87
N GLU A 748 25.42 -15.25 27.40
CA GLU A 748 26.45 -14.97 28.41
C GLU A 748 27.55 -14.06 27.86
N LYS A 749 27.99 -14.28 26.61
CA LYS A 749 28.98 -13.43 25.95
C LYS A 749 28.43 -12.01 25.76
N MET A 750 27.18 -11.88 25.32
CA MET A 750 26.55 -10.57 25.12
C MET A 750 26.33 -9.83 26.44
N ARG A 751 25.97 -10.56 27.51
CA ARG A 751 25.95 -10.04 28.88
C ARG A 751 27.32 -9.50 29.24
N ASP A 752 28.37 -10.30 29.13
CA ASP A 752 29.72 -9.89 29.54
C ASP A 752 30.21 -8.67 28.75
N ALA A 753 29.94 -8.64 27.44
CA ALA A 753 30.21 -7.48 26.57
C ALA A 753 29.43 -6.22 26.99
N MET A 754 28.16 -6.36 27.42
CA MET A 754 27.36 -5.26 27.97
C MET A 754 27.99 -4.70 29.25
N PHE A 755 28.43 -5.58 30.16
CA PHE A 755 29.01 -5.20 31.45
C PHE A 755 30.43 -4.62 31.30
N SER A 756 31.18 -5.01 30.25
CA SER A 756 32.51 -4.46 29.95
C SER A 756 32.48 -3.15 29.17
N GLY A 757 31.30 -2.66 28.76
CA GLY A 757 31.15 -1.44 27.98
C GLY A 757 31.52 -1.57 26.51
N GLU A 758 31.52 -2.80 25.96
CA GLU A 758 31.72 -3.02 24.53
C GLU A 758 30.55 -2.43 23.71
N PRO A 759 30.82 -1.97 22.47
CA PRO A 759 29.80 -1.37 21.60
C PRO A 759 28.86 -2.42 20.98
N ILE A 760 28.01 -3.00 21.81
CA ILE A 760 27.06 -4.05 21.41
C ILE A 760 25.74 -3.50 20.83
N ASN A 761 25.55 -2.17 20.79
CA ASN A 761 24.46 -1.58 20.02
C ASN A 761 24.87 -1.54 18.55
N PHE A 762 24.50 -2.56 17.79
CA PHE A 762 24.92 -2.68 16.39
C PHE A 762 24.30 -1.64 15.47
N THR A 763 23.16 -1.04 15.85
CA THR A 763 22.50 0.02 15.06
C THR A 763 23.16 1.39 15.23
N GLU A 764 23.67 1.70 16.42
CA GLU A 764 24.25 3.01 16.75
C GLU A 764 25.76 2.94 17.03
N GLY A 765 26.38 1.76 16.92
CA GLY A 765 27.83 1.55 17.10
C GLY A 765 28.37 1.90 18.49
N ARG A 766 27.56 1.73 19.55
CA ARG A 766 27.89 2.23 20.90
C ARG A 766 27.60 1.25 22.03
N ALA A 767 28.17 1.52 23.21
CA ALA A 767 27.93 0.73 24.41
C ALA A 767 26.47 0.84 24.89
N VAL A 768 25.93 -0.27 25.44
CA VAL A 768 24.57 -0.34 25.99
C VAL A 768 24.63 -0.43 27.51
N LEU A 769 24.80 0.71 28.19
CA LEU A 769 25.10 0.76 29.62
C LEU A 769 23.89 1.01 30.54
N HIS A 770 22.75 0.34 30.29
CA HIS A 770 21.65 0.35 31.26
C HIS A 770 22.05 -0.19 32.65
N VAL A 771 23.15 -0.94 32.72
CA VAL A 771 23.74 -1.44 33.96
C VAL A 771 24.43 -0.35 34.78
N ALA A 772 24.97 0.70 34.15
CA ALA A 772 25.76 1.72 34.84
C ALA A 772 24.91 2.52 35.83
N LEU A 773 23.69 2.91 35.45
CA LEU A 773 22.75 3.60 36.35
C LEU A 773 22.32 2.73 37.55
N ARG A 774 22.35 1.40 37.38
CA ARG A 774 21.95 0.42 38.41
C ARG A 774 23.14 -0.05 39.27
N ASN A 775 24.36 0.35 38.93
CA ASN A 775 25.57 -0.04 39.64
C ASN A 775 25.74 0.76 40.95
N ARG A 776 25.02 0.34 41.99
CA ARG A 776 25.07 0.97 43.33
C ARG A 776 26.36 0.67 44.10
N SER A 777 27.11 -0.35 43.71
CA SER A 777 28.47 -0.62 44.23
C SER A 777 29.51 0.38 43.72
N ASN A 778 29.15 1.20 42.73
CA ASN A 778 30.00 2.22 42.14
C ASN A 778 31.34 1.69 41.63
N THR A 779 31.37 0.41 41.21
CA THR A 779 32.54 -0.20 40.57
C THR A 779 32.77 0.44 39.21
N SER A 780 34.02 0.68 38.83
CA SER A 780 34.37 1.29 37.55
C SER A 780 33.73 0.57 36.36
N ILE A 781 33.15 1.32 35.42
CA ILE A 781 32.64 0.80 34.14
C ILE A 781 33.30 1.60 33.03
N LEU A 782 34.15 0.93 32.26
CA LEU A 782 34.96 1.58 31.24
C LEU A 782 34.22 1.58 29.90
N VAL A 783 34.17 2.74 29.24
CA VAL A 783 33.79 2.87 27.83
C VAL A 783 34.92 3.59 27.12
N ASN A 784 35.50 2.96 26.08
CA ASN A 784 36.65 3.51 25.36
C ASN A 784 37.83 3.89 26.28
N GLY A 785 38.00 3.17 27.39
CA GLY A 785 39.07 3.41 28.37
C GLY A 785 38.74 4.44 29.46
N GLU A 786 37.56 5.07 29.43
CA GLU A 786 37.13 6.05 30.42
C GLU A 786 36.04 5.50 31.34
N ASP A 787 36.18 5.73 32.64
CA ASP A 787 35.14 5.35 33.61
C ASP A 787 33.94 6.29 33.54
N VAL A 788 32.77 5.73 33.24
CA VAL A 788 31.52 6.52 33.12
C VAL A 788 30.83 6.77 34.47
N MET A 789 31.20 6.04 35.52
CA MET A 789 30.53 6.15 36.83
C MET A 789 30.59 7.54 37.47
N PRO A 790 31.70 8.30 37.40
CA PRO A 790 31.71 9.69 37.87
C PRO A 790 30.65 10.57 37.21
N GLY A 791 30.46 10.44 35.89
CA GLY A 791 29.43 11.16 35.14
C GLY A 791 28.02 10.77 35.56
N VAL A 792 27.76 9.48 35.74
CA VAL A 792 26.48 8.97 36.26
C VAL A 792 26.18 9.52 37.65
N ASN A 793 27.16 9.49 38.57
CA ASN A 793 26.99 10.02 39.92
C ASN A 793 26.74 11.53 39.94
N HIS A 794 27.42 12.27 39.06
CA HIS A 794 27.19 13.71 38.91
C HIS A 794 25.75 14.02 38.50
N VAL A 795 25.22 13.30 37.50
CA VAL A 795 23.82 13.48 37.06
C VAL A 795 22.83 13.05 38.14
N LEU A 796 23.08 11.94 38.84
CA LEU A 796 22.24 11.50 39.96
C LEU A 796 22.20 12.53 41.09
N GLU A 797 23.34 13.14 41.43
CA GLU A 797 23.40 14.18 42.44
C GLU A 797 22.72 15.48 41.99
N HIS A 798 22.87 15.84 40.71
CA HIS A 798 22.15 16.97 40.14
C HIS A 798 20.63 16.75 40.19
N MET A 799 20.15 15.58 39.79
CA MET A 799 18.74 15.20 39.89
C MET A 799 18.24 15.24 41.33
N ARG A 800 19.00 14.69 42.28
CA ARG A 800 18.67 14.74 43.72
C ARG A 800 18.56 16.18 44.22
N THR A 801 19.55 17.01 43.90
CA THR A 801 19.57 18.42 44.32
C THR A 801 18.35 19.17 43.79
N PHE A 802 18.06 19.02 42.49
CA PHE A 802 16.91 19.66 41.86
C PHE A 802 15.58 19.17 42.43
N THR A 803 15.37 17.86 42.50
CA THR A 803 14.12 17.27 43.01
C THR A 803 13.87 17.61 44.47
N ASN A 804 14.90 17.56 45.32
CA ASN A 804 14.80 18.00 46.71
C ASN A 804 14.41 19.48 46.81
N ALA A 805 15.01 20.35 46.00
CA ALA A 805 14.68 21.77 46.02
C ALA A 805 13.22 22.05 45.62
N VAL A 806 12.68 21.28 44.65
CA VAL A 806 11.26 21.36 44.28
C VAL A 806 10.36 20.85 45.41
N ILE A 807 10.71 19.71 46.02
CA ILE A 807 9.91 19.07 47.09
C ILE A 807 9.91 19.92 48.37
N ASP A 808 11.07 20.38 48.83
CA ASP A 808 11.20 21.20 50.03
C ASP A 808 10.64 22.62 49.81
N GLY A 809 10.62 23.09 48.56
CA GLY A 809 10.07 24.37 48.16
C GLY A 809 11.06 25.52 48.15
N SER A 810 12.36 25.23 48.21
CA SER A 810 13.42 26.19 47.93
C SER A 810 13.49 26.57 46.45
N TRP A 811 13.01 25.71 45.55
CA TRP A 811 12.76 26.05 44.16
C TRP A 811 11.43 26.78 44.02
N LEU A 812 11.50 28.06 43.64
CA LEU A 812 10.35 28.96 43.55
C LEU A 812 9.96 29.19 42.09
N GLY A 813 8.67 29.36 41.84
CA GLY A 813 8.13 29.84 40.56
C GLY A 813 8.47 31.31 40.32
N TYR A 814 8.07 31.84 39.16
CA TYR A 814 8.50 33.17 38.69
C TYR A 814 8.05 34.32 39.61
N THR A 815 7.02 34.13 40.44
CA THR A 815 6.56 35.12 41.44
C THR A 815 7.15 34.92 42.83
N GLY A 816 8.10 33.98 43.00
CA GLY A 816 8.68 33.65 44.30
C GLY A 816 7.82 32.71 45.15
N LYS A 817 6.74 32.13 44.60
CA LYS A 817 5.90 31.14 45.29
C LYS A 817 6.47 29.73 45.12
N LYS A 818 6.25 28.85 46.10
CA LYS A 818 6.63 27.43 46.03
C LYS A 818 5.87 26.73 44.89
N ILE A 819 6.54 25.83 44.17
CA ILE A 819 5.90 24.97 43.17
C ILE A 819 4.94 23.98 43.86
N THR A 820 3.69 23.95 43.39
CA THR A 820 2.64 23.05 43.87
C THR A 820 2.28 21.97 42.86
N ASP A 821 2.57 22.19 41.58
CA ASP A 821 2.16 21.32 40.48
C ASP A 821 3.32 21.09 39.50
N VAL A 822 3.44 19.86 39.01
CA VAL A 822 4.39 19.47 37.96
C VAL A 822 3.61 18.85 36.81
N VAL A 823 3.83 19.31 35.58
CA VAL A 823 3.21 18.75 34.38
C VAL A 823 4.29 18.12 33.51
N ASN A 824 4.25 16.79 33.36
CA ASN A 824 5.09 16.07 32.42
C ASN A 824 4.45 16.05 31.03
N ILE A 825 5.16 16.59 30.04
CA ILE A 825 4.78 16.57 28.64
C ILE A 825 5.73 15.64 27.89
N GLY A 826 5.20 14.55 27.35
CA GLY A 826 5.96 13.56 26.59
C GLY A 826 5.01 12.52 25.99
N ILE A 827 5.51 11.63 25.12
CA ILE A 827 4.68 10.57 24.53
C ILE A 827 5.40 9.21 24.60
N GLY A 828 4.62 8.12 24.58
CA GLY A 828 5.14 6.76 24.61
C GLY A 828 5.94 6.49 25.89
N GLY A 829 7.20 6.06 25.74
CA GLY A 829 8.08 5.76 26.89
C GLY A 829 8.37 6.95 27.79
N SER A 830 8.36 8.18 27.26
CA SER A 830 8.57 9.43 28.02
C SER A 830 7.37 9.82 28.89
N ASP A 831 6.22 9.17 28.71
CA ASP A 831 4.99 9.42 29.46
C ASP A 831 4.60 8.20 30.31
N LEU A 832 4.43 7.04 29.66
CA LEU A 832 3.89 5.84 30.29
C LEU A 832 4.77 5.32 31.44
N GLY A 833 6.10 5.39 31.30
CA GLY A 833 7.04 4.96 32.32
C GLY A 833 6.92 5.79 33.61
N PRO A 834 7.13 7.13 33.53
CA PRO A 834 6.89 8.04 34.64
C PRO A 834 5.48 7.93 35.23
N TYR A 835 4.43 7.89 34.40
CA TYR A 835 3.05 7.76 34.84
C TYR A 835 2.83 6.49 35.69
N MET A 836 3.30 5.34 35.20
CA MET A 836 3.20 4.07 35.91
C MET A 836 3.90 4.12 37.28
N VAL A 837 5.10 4.69 37.36
CA VAL A 837 5.86 4.78 38.61
C VAL A 837 5.18 5.73 39.59
N THR A 838 4.69 6.88 39.12
CA THR A 838 3.97 7.85 39.96
C THR A 838 2.68 7.25 40.53
N GLU A 839 1.90 6.53 39.72
CA GLU A 839 0.69 5.86 40.23
C GLU A 839 1.02 4.70 41.18
N ALA A 840 2.03 3.88 40.87
CA ALA A 840 2.44 2.77 41.73
C ALA A 840 2.99 3.23 43.09
N LEU A 841 3.67 4.38 43.12
CA LEU A 841 4.27 4.95 44.32
C LEU A 841 3.44 6.09 44.93
N ARG A 842 2.20 6.31 44.47
CA ARG A 842 1.34 7.43 44.86
C ARG A 842 1.20 7.59 46.38
N HIS A 843 1.20 6.50 47.12
CA HIS A 843 1.09 6.51 48.59
C HIS A 843 2.34 7.08 49.30
N TYR A 844 3.47 7.16 48.60
CA TYR A 844 4.75 7.70 49.07
C TYR A 844 5.05 9.10 48.50
N GLN A 845 4.09 9.73 47.82
CA GLN A 845 4.29 11.06 47.23
C GLN A 845 4.50 12.11 48.33
N GLU A 846 5.68 12.73 48.34
CA GLU A 846 6.05 13.84 49.20
C GLU A 846 6.47 15.01 48.29
N GLY A 847 5.56 15.95 48.01
CA GLY A 847 5.85 17.07 47.10
C GLY A 847 4.66 17.46 46.20
N PRO A 848 4.92 18.20 45.10
CA PRO A 848 3.87 18.76 44.25
C PRO A 848 2.97 17.68 43.61
N ASP A 849 1.76 18.08 43.22
CA ASP A 849 0.86 17.25 42.43
C ASP A 849 1.43 17.05 41.01
N VAL A 850 1.41 15.82 40.53
CA VAL A 850 2.01 15.46 39.24
C VAL A 850 0.91 15.16 38.22
N HIS A 851 1.00 15.83 37.07
CA HIS A 851 0.07 15.74 35.95
C HIS A 851 0.82 15.28 34.69
N PHE A 852 0.10 14.66 33.76
CA PHE A 852 0.67 14.08 32.55
C PHE A 852 -0.11 14.54 31.32
N VAL A 853 0.61 14.92 30.26
CA VAL A 853 0.05 15.35 28.98
C VAL A 853 0.83 14.70 27.85
N SER A 854 0.18 13.75 27.16
CA SER A 854 0.79 13.01 26.04
C SER A 854 0.00 13.02 24.75
N ASN A 855 -1.27 13.44 24.82
CA ASN A 855 -2.15 13.53 23.66
C ASN A 855 -1.94 14.86 22.94
N VAL A 856 -1.83 14.86 21.61
CA VAL A 856 -1.71 16.07 20.79
C VAL A 856 -3.02 16.86 20.70
N ASP A 857 -4.15 16.24 21.04
CA ASP A 857 -5.43 16.94 21.19
C ASP A 857 -5.32 18.04 22.26
N GLY A 858 -5.51 19.29 21.84
CA GLY A 858 -5.46 20.47 22.69
C GLY A 858 -6.42 20.43 23.89
N THR A 859 -7.47 19.60 23.84
CA THR A 859 -8.37 19.37 24.97
C THR A 859 -7.62 18.81 26.16
N HIS A 860 -6.70 17.86 25.97
CA HIS A 860 -6.01 17.22 27.10
C HIS A 860 -5.19 18.23 27.91
N ILE A 861 -4.33 19.00 27.23
CA ILE A 861 -3.53 20.04 27.86
C ILE A 861 -4.41 21.15 28.44
N TYR A 862 -5.52 21.51 27.80
CA TYR A 862 -6.48 22.47 28.33
C TYR A 862 -7.15 21.98 29.62
N GLU A 863 -7.61 20.73 29.67
CA GLU A 863 -8.29 20.17 30.85
C GLU A 863 -7.38 20.06 32.07
N VAL A 864 -6.09 19.84 31.84
CA VAL A 864 -5.04 19.89 32.86
C VAL A 864 -4.80 21.34 33.26
N THR A 865 -4.33 22.19 32.33
CA THR A 865 -3.90 23.57 32.63
C THR A 865 -4.98 24.48 33.19
N ARG A 866 -6.26 24.30 32.83
CA ARG A 866 -7.37 25.11 33.39
C ARG A 866 -7.53 25.00 34.92
N LYS A 867 -6.98 23.93 35.52
CA LYS A 867 -7.02 23.69 36.97
C LYS A 867 -5.75 24.16 37.68
N LEU A 868 -4.72 24.55 36.93
CA LEU A 868 -3.39 24.85 37.47
C LEU A 868 -3.19 26.36 37.61
N ASN A 869 -2.29 26.74 38.51
CA ASN A 869 -1.85 28.12 38.68
C ASN A 869 -0.49 28.32 38.00
N PRO A 870 -0.37 29.19 36.98
CA PRO A 870 0.90 29.47 36.30
C PRO A 870 2.03 29.89 37.24
N GLU A 871 1.73 30.55 38.37
CA GLU A 871 2.73 30.99 39.34
C GLU A 871 3.41 29.84 40.10
N THR A 872 2.75 28.68 40.20
CA THR A 872 3.19 27.55 41.02
C THR A 872 3.29 26.24 40.24
N THR A 873 3.26 26.30 38.90
CA THR A 873 3.35 25.13 38.01
C THR A 873 4.72 25.04 37.35
N LEU A 874 5.32 23.84 37.39
CA LEU A 874 6.56 23.50 36.69
C LEU A 874 6.25 22.54 35.53
N PHE A 875 6.79 22.80 34.34
CA PHE A 875 6.66 21.90 33.18
C PHE A 875 7.94 21.10 32.95
N ILE A 876 7.80 19.80 32.72
CA ILE A 876 8.89 18.90 32.28
C ILE A 876 8.59 18.48 30.85
N ILE A 877 9.48 18.81 29.92
CA ILE A 877 9.36 18.42 28.51
C ILE A 877 10.30 17.24 28.24
N ALA A 878 9.73 16.06 27.98
CA ALA A 878 10.46 14.81 27.84
C ALA A 878 10.40 14.28 26.40
N SER A 879 11.43 14.57 25.59
CA SER A 879 11.59 14.00 24.25
C SER A 879 13.02 13.52 24.03
N LYS A 880 13.17 12.32 23.45
CA LYS A 880 14.49 11.75 23.12
C LYS A 880 15.22 12.59 22.07
N THR A 881 14.48 13.13 21.10
CA THR A 881 15.03 13.84 19.94
C THR A 881 14.69 15.32 19.92
N PHE A 882 13.76 15.78 20.78
CA PHE A 882 13.18 17.13 20.73
C PHE A 882 12.59 17.49 19.35
N THR A 883 12.19 16.48 18.56
CA THR A 883 11.51 16.64 17.26
C THR A 883 10.10 16.05 17.26
N THR A 884 9.69 15.40 18.36
CA THR A 884 8.39 14.73 18.46
C THR A 884 7.26 15.74 18.41
N GLN A 885 6.46 15.71 17.35
CA GLN A 885 5.46 16.72 17.04
C GLN A 885 4.45 16.90 18.19
N GLU A 886 3.92 15.82 18.75
CA GLU A 886 2.96 15.86 19.85
C GLU A 886 3.54 16.49 21.11
N THR A 887 4.81 16.21 21.40
CA THR A 887 5.51 16.78 22.58
C THR A 887 5.79 18.26 22.37
N ILE A 888 6.25 18.66 21.18
CA ILE A 888 6.54 20.07 20.86
C ILE A 888 5.25 20.90 20.84
N THR A 889 4.20 20.42 20.17
CA THR A 889 2.91 21.13 20.12
C THR A 889 2.33 21.35 21.51
N ASN A 890 2.39 20.35 22.39
CA ASN A 890 1.96 20.51 23.79
C ASN A 890 2.90 21.43 24.58
N ALA A 891 4.22 21.38 24.36
CA ALA A 891 5.17 22.27 25.00
C ALA A 891 4.95 23.74 24.59
N GLU A 892 4.68 23.99 23.31
CA GLU A 892 4.34 25.32 22.77
C GLU A 892 3.02 25.81 23.33
N THR A 893 2.01 24.94 23.40
CA THR A 893 0.71 25.28 23.99
C THR A 893 0.83 25.61 25.49
N ALA A 894 1.61 24.82 26.25
CA ALA A 894 1.92 25.11 27.66
C ALA A 894 2.65 26.45 27.81
N LYS A 895 3.62 26.72 26.94
CA LYS A 895 4.37 27.99 26.91
C LYS A 895 3.45 29.16 26.62
N GLU A 896 2.57 29.06 25.63
CA GLU A 896 1.59 30.11 25.34
C GLU A 896 0.63 30.35 26.50
N TRP A 897 0.14 29.28 27.13
CA TRP A 897 -0.72 29.37 28.32
C TRP A 897 0.00 30.09 29.47
N PHE A 898 1.25 29.74 29.71
CA PHE A 898 2.10 30.37 30.73
C PHE A 898 2.31 31.86 30.40
N LEU A 899 2.78 32.18 29.19
CA LEU A 899 3.09 33.55 28.76
C LEU A 899 1.87 34.46 28.68
N LYS A 900 0.69 33.95 28.29
CA LYS A 900 -0.57 34.72 28.33
C LYS A 900 -0.86 35.22 29.75
N THR A 901 -0.54 34.41 30.75
CA THR A 901 -0.76 34.79 32.15
C THR A 901 0.35 35.70 32.68
N VAL A 902 1.61 35.49 32.26
CA VAL A 902 2.73 36.37 32.62
C VAL A 902 2.61 37.77 31.96
N SER A 903 2.00 37.88 30.78
CA SER A 903 1.85 39.15 30.04
C SER A 903 0.93 40.20 30.71
N LEU A 904 0.26 39.85 31.81
CA LEU A 904 -0.44 40.81 32.69
C LEU A 904 0.47 41.45 33.76
N LEU A 905 1.71 40.97 33.90
CA LEU A 905 2.80 41.57 34.66
C LEU A 905 3.86 42.04 33.65
N ASN A 906 3.68 43.26 33.13
CA ASN A 906 4.78 43.99 32.49
C ASN A 906 5.85 44.29 33.55
N ASP A 907 6.75 43.33 33.76
CA ASP A 907 8.17 43.51 33.99
C ASP A 907 8.81 42.12 34.10
N ILE A 908 10.01 41.97 33.51
CA ILE A 908 10.88 40.78 33.45
C ILE A 908 10.71 39.97 32.14
N MET A 909 11.25 40.53 31.06
CA MET A 909 12.07 39.75 30.12
C MET A 909 13.53 39.89 30.56
N GLU A 910 14.15 38.78 30.99
CA GLU A 910 15.56 38.47 30.73
C GLU A 910 15.76 36.95 30.75
#